data_AF-B3PCW0-F1
#
_entry.id   AF-B3PCW0-F1
#
_cell.length_a   1.000
_cell.length_b   1.000
_cell.length_c   1.000
_cell.angle_alpha   90.00
_cell.angle_beta   90.00
_cell.angle_gamma   90.00
#
_symmetry.space_group_name_H-M   'P 1'
#
loop_
_entity.id
_entity.type
_entity.pdbx_description
1 polymer ?
#
loop_
_entity_poly.entity_id
_entity_poly.type
_entity_poly.pdbx_seq_one_letter_code
_entity_poly.pdbx_strand_id
1 'polypeptide(L)'
;MNSHPQFASKNTAPHLFEYPRYWAECFGPAPFLPMSRAEMDKLGWDSCDIIIVCGDAYVDHPSFGMAVIGRYLESQGFRVGIIAQPDWRSAEPFKALGKPNLFFGVSAGNMDSMINRYTADLRMRSDDAYTPGGLGGKRPDRAVTVYSQRCKEAYKDVPIVIGGIEASLRRIAQYDYWSSEVRRSVLIDSTADILLYGNAERALAEVAHALAAGKEMAELTDIRGTAIIRKAPPSGWTEIDSTRIDWPGNIDKLPNPYDYQHNTKATVDIADDPSNSQVGLRQLEPEKMAAQMAAIDPNNELQTQGCPAQGAESAKASDPYAEQGIRIIPMPLQNRSDLADDDQVYIRLPAFEKVRNDAILYAHASRVLHQEANPYNARPLVQRHGNREVWINPPPIPLETDELDSVFDLPYQRVPHPSYGDAKIPAYDMIKTSVNIMRGCFGGCTFCSITEHEGRIIQSRSQDSILREIEHIRDKVPGFTGHISDLGGPTANMYRLTCKDMPTLSKCRRLSCVHPTICKNLTTSHKHTTELYRKARALKGVHTISIASGLRYDLAVQDPEYVKELVTHHVGGYLKIAPEHTEDNVLAQMMKPKMTSYYDFKKMFDKFSKEAGKKQYLIPYFIAAHPGTRDEDMVNMALWLKKNNFQVDQVQTFYPSPMSLATAMYFSERNPLKKLSYKSTKLPIPRGLDQRRLQKALLRYHDPAGWPMIRQALKDMRKSHLIGDSASALIPATDPTPARGNSRGGNSWGNKPAARTAPQKAAGAKVVNKAFGDKFESAKKYNAELAGHKTRGKTPEKAPGKSNPHKPAGKPKR
;
A
#
# COMPACT_ATOMS: atom_id res chain seq x y z
N MET A 1 -1.90 -27.62 33.59
CA MET A 1 -1.70 -26.40 34.41
C MET A 1 -2.30 -25.24 33.63
N ASN A 2 -3.16 -24.43 34.24
CA ASN A 2 -3.87 -23.38 33.50
C ASN A 2 -3.02 -22.12 33.41
N SER A 3 -2.25 -22.00 32.33
CA SER A 3 -1.70 -20.70 31.93
C SER A 3 -2.86 -19.81 31.47
N HIS A 4 -3.22 -18.82 32.27
CA HIS A 4 -3.95 -17.67 31.73
C HIS A 4 -3.13 -17.09 30.57
N PRO A 5 -3.77 -16.68 29.45
CA PRO A 5 -3.04 -16.02 28.38
C PRO A 5 -2.44 -14.73 28.93
N GLN A 6 -1.12 -14.69 29.06
CA GLN A 6 -0.41 -13.44 29.26
C GLN A 6 -0.67 -12.60 28.01
N PHE A 7 -1.36 -11.47 28.18
CA PHE A 7 -1.47 -10.47 27.12
C PHE A 7 -0.04 -10.10 26.69
N ALA A 8 0.37 -10.54 25.48
CA ALA A 8 1.66 -10.19 24.92
C ALA A 8 1.79 -8.67 24.95
N SER A 9 2.91 -8.14 25.47
CA SER A 9 3.00 -6.71 25.79
C SER A 9 2.62 -5.88 24.56
N LYS A 10 1.80 -4.84 24.74
CA LYS A 10 1.10 -4.07 23.69
C LYS A 10 1.95 -3.64 22.48
N ASN A 11 3.27 -3.62 22.62
CA ASN A 11 4.24 -3.13 21.64
C ASN A 11 5.22 -4.20 21.12
N THR A 12 5.07 -5.47 21.50
CA THR A 12 5.96 -6.59 21.14
C THR A 12 5.17 -7.73 20.50
N ALA A 13 5.83 -8.57 19.70
CA ALA A 13 5.29 -9.83 19.20
C ALA A 13 6.37 -10.93 19.27
N PRO A 14 6.00 -12.22 19.33
CA PRO A 14 6.95 -13.34 19.15
C PRO A 14 7.67 -13.25 17.81
N HIS A 15 8.93 -13.68 17.74
CA HIS A 15 9.70 -13.63 16.50
C HIS A 15 9.16 -14.66 15.50
N LEU A 16 9.10 -14.25 14.23
CA LEU A 16 8.30 -14.86 13.17
C LEU A 16 8.60 -16.36 12.90
N PHE A 17 9.78 -16.83 13.30
CA PHE A 17 10.25 -18.21 13.12
C PHE A 17 10.54 -18.94 14.46
N GLU A 18 10.05 -18.43 15.59
CA GLU A 18 10.13 -19.12 16.91
C GLU A 18 9.04 -20.17 17.13
N TYR A 19 7.98 -20.15 16.33
CA TYR A 19 6.92 -21.16 16.42
C TYR A 19 7.47 -22.57 16.18
N PRO A 20 7.12 -23.57 17.01
CA PRO A 20 7.41 -24.96 16.70
C PRO A 20 6.82 -25.32 15.33
N ARG A 21 7.65 -25.86 14.44
CA ARG A 21 7.20 -26.23 13.10
C ARG A 21 6.18 -27.34 13.16
N TYR A 22 5.22 -27.28 12.25
CA TYR A 22 4.21 -28.32 12.09
C TYR A 22 4.84 -29.61 11.53
N TRP A 23 4.25 -30.77 11.87
CA TRP A 23 4.87 -32.10 11.70
C TRP A 23 5.32 -32.42 10.27
N ALA A 24 4.70 -31.78 9.27
CA ALA A 24 5.00 -32.00 7.86
C ALA A 24 6.26 -31.27 7.37
N GLU A 25 7.03 -30.60 8.25
CA GLU A 25 8.38 -30.11 7.91
C GLU A 25 9.31 -31.23 7.40
N CYS A 26 9.02 -32.49 7.74
CA CYS A 26 9.76 -33.68 7.31
C CYS A 26 9.77 -33.92 5.79
N PHE A 27 8.83 -33.33 5.04
CA PHE A 27 8.84 -33.35 3.57
C PHE A 27 9.84 -32.35 2.96
N GLY A 28 10.28 -31.34 3.74
CA GLY A 28 11.05 -30.20 3.24
C GLY A 28 10.25 -29.26 2.32
N PRO A 29 10.88 -28.18 1.82
CA PRO A 29 10.24 -27.25 0.90
C PRO A 29 10.05 -27.88 -0.48
N ALA A 30 8.84 -27.77 -1.04
CA ALA A 30 8.52 -28.25 -2.37
C ALA A 30 9.23 -27.40 -3.45
N PRO A 31 9.60 -27.95 -4.63
CA PRO A 31 10.17 -27.15 -5.71
C PRO A 31 9.26 -25.99 -6.11
N PHE A 32 7.96 -26.24 -6.20
CA PHE A 32 6.88 -25.25 -6.28
C PHE A 32 5.73 -25.72 -5.38
N LEU A 33 4.93 -24.78 -4.86
CA LEU A 33 3.69 -25.12 -4.16
C LEU A 33 2.73 -25.81 -5.17
N PRO A 34 2.21 -27.02 -4.89
CA PRO A 34 1.45 -27.80 -5.87
C PRO A 34 0.17 -27.08 -6.34
N MET A 35 -0.05 -27.09 -7.66
CA MET A 35 -1.25 -26.57 -8.30
C MET A 35 -2.24 -27.67 -8.70
N SER A 36 -1.82 -28.94 -8.65
CA SER A 36 -2.61 -30.10 -9.03
C SER A 36 -2.35 -31.31 -8.14
N ARG A 37 -3.33 -32.23 -8.09
CA ARG A 37 -3.18 -33.51 -7.39
C ARG A 37 -1.94 -34.30 -7.84
N ALA A 38 -1.67 -34.34 -9.14
CA ALA A 38 -0.51 -35.01 -9.72
C ALA A 38 0.86 -34.34 -9.39
N GLU A 39 0.86 -33.21 -8.70
CA GLU A 39 2.06 -32.62 -8.08
C GLU A 39 2.14 -32.98 -6.59
N MET A 40 1.01 -32.99 -5.87
CA MET A 40 0.93 -33.52 -4.50
C MET A 40 1.42 -34.99 -4.44
N ASP A 41 0.97 -35.82 -5.39
CA ASP A 41 1.36 -37.25 -5.45
C ASP A 41 2.87 -37.43 -5.69
N LYS A 42 3.54 -36.47 -6.36
CA LYS A 42 5.01 -36.47 -6.54
C LYS A 42 5.77 -35.99 -5.31
N LEU A 43 5.13 -35.18 -4.47
CA LEU A 43 5.65 -34.74 -3.16
C LEU A 43 5.35 -35.76 -2.05
N GLY A 44 4.60 -36.82 -2.35
CA GLY A 44 4.13 -37.79 -1.35
C GLY A 44 3.02 -37.26 -0.45
N TRP A 45 2.33 -36.18 -0.85
CA TRP A 45 1.30 -35.52 -0.05
C TRP A 45 -0.09 -36.13 -0.30
N ASP A 46 -0.70 -36.70 0.73
CA ASP A 46 -2.07 -37.23 0.69
C ASP A 46 -3.14 -36.12 0.69
N SER A 47 -2.82 -34.97 1.26
CA SER A 47 -3.67 -33.81 1.52
C SER A 47 -2.81 -32.54 1.60
N CYS A 48 -3.43 -31.37 1.43
CA CYS A 48 -2.83 -30.10 1.81
C CYS A 48 -3.34 -29.71 3.20
N ASP A 49 -2.50 -29.10 4.03
CA ASP A 49 -2.95 -28.56 5.32
C ASP A 49 -3.66 -27.21 5.10
N ILE A 50 -3.14 -26.41 4.18
CA ILE A 50 -3.69 -25.10 3.80
C ILE A 50 -3.74 -25.00 2.26
N ILE A 51 -4.83 -24.47 1.71
CA ILE A 51 -4.95 -24.19 0.27
C ILE A 51 -5.14 -22.69 0.06
N ILE A 52 -4.25 -22.07 -0.70
CA ILE A 52 -4.34 -20.66 -1.10
C ILE A 52 -5.10 -20.55 -2.42
N VAL A 53 -6.09 -19.65 -2.50
CA VAL A 53 -6.86 -19.36 -3.71
C VAL A 53 -6.61 -17.93 -4.16
N CYS A 54 -6.07 -17.77 -5.37
CA CYS A 54 -5.52 -16.50 -5.86
C CYS A 54 -6.15 -16.04 -7.18
N GLY A 55 -6.35 -14.73 -7.34
CA GLY A 55 -6.80 -14.10 -8.60
C GLY A 55 -5.70 -13.88 -9.64
N ASP A 56 -4.42 -14.02 -9.29
CA ASP A 56 -3.26 -13.94 -10.19
C ASP A 56 -2.79 -15.34 -10.62
N ALA A 57 -1.95 -15.41 -11.65
CA ALA A 57 -1.09 -16.57 -11.92
C ALA A 57 -0.11 -16.83 -10.75
N TYR A 58 0.23 -18.09 -10.50
CA TYR A 58 1.29 -18.44 -9.55
C TYR A 58 2.67 -18.17 -10.17
N VAL A 59 3.32 -17.13 -9.67
CA VAL A 59 4.72 -16.80 -9.97
C VAL A 59 5.47 -16.85 -8.65
N ASP A 60 6.43 -17.76 -8.54
CA ASP A 60 7.09 -18.08 -7.28
C ASP A 60 8.24 -17.09 -7.01
N HIS A 61 7.88 -15.85 -6.67
CA HIS A 61 8.80 -14.71 -6.58
C HIS A 61 8.46 -13.85 -5.36
N PRO A 62 9.46 -13.26 -4.65
CA PRO A 62 9.23 -12.41 -3.46
C PRO A 62 8.55 -11.05 -3.75
N SER A 63 7.96 -10.89 -4.93
CA SER A 63 7.14 -9.72 -5.34
C SER A 63 5.69 -10.10 -5.66
N PHE A 64 5.33 -11.39 -5.52
CA PHE A 64 3.96 -11.89 -5.64
C PHE A 64 3.49 -12.30 -4.24
N GLY A 65 2.59 -11.53 -3.64
CA GLY A 65 2.22 -11.67 -2.22
C GLY A 65 1.71 -13.06 -1.84
N MET A 66 1.00 -13.75 -2.74
CA MET A 66 0.53 -15.12 -2.45
C MET A 66 1.63 -16.19 -2.56
N ALA A 67 2.72 -15.93 -3.29
CA ALA A 67 3.91 -16.77 -3.24
C ALA A 67 4.68 -16.55 -1.93
N VAL A 68 4.85 -15.28 -1.51
CA VAL A 68 5.45 -14.92 -0.20
C VAL A 68 4.69 -15.59 0.94
N ILE A 69 3.36 -15.46 0.96
CA ILE A 69 2.49 -16.06 1.99
C ILE A 69 2.50 -17.59 1.96
N GLY A 70 2.52 -18.20 0.76
CA GLY A 70 2.57 -19.66 0.63
C GLY A 70 3.91 -20.25 1.08
N ARG A 71 5.03 -19.67 0.65
CA ARG A 71 6.38 -20.05 1.09
C ARG A 71 6.59 -19.80 2.58
N TYR A 72 5.99 -18.74 3.11
CA TYR A 72 6.03 -18.47 4.55
C TYR A 72 5.30 -19.57 5.34
N LEU A 73 4.07 -19.95 4.97
CA LEU A 73 3.36 -21.06 5.62
C LEU A 73 4.11 -22.41 5.46
N GLU A 74 4.71 -22.67 4.29
CA GLU A 74 5.58 -23.84 4.08
C GLU A 74 6.79 -23.85 5.04
N SER A 75 7.42 -22.69 5.28
CA SER A 75 8.54 -22.56 6.23
C SER A 75 8.15 -22.76 7.71
N GLN A 76 6.85 -22.69 8.03
CA GLN A 76 6.28 -23.04 9.33
C GLN A 76 5.97 -24.55 9.46
N GLY A 77 6.24 -25.36 8.42
CA GLY A 77 6.04 -26.81 8.39
C GLY A 77 4.70 -27.28 7.83
N PHE A 78 3.88 -26.40 7.24
CA PHE A 78 2.58 -26.77 6.66
C PHE A 78 2.70 -27.19 5.20
N ARG A 79 1.90 -28.17 4.76
CA ARG A 79 1.76 -28.52 3.34
C ARG A 79 0.80 -27.55 2.66
N VAL A 80 1.34 -26.66 1.84
CA VAL A 80 0.58 -25.55 1.24
C VAL A 80 0.41 -25.78 -0.27
N GLY A 81 -0.84 -25.86 -0.72
CA GLY A 81 -1.18 -25.88 -2.14
C GLY A 81 -1.73 -24.55 -2.65
N ILE A 82 -1.70 -24.29 -3.96
CA ILE A 82 -2.21 -23.04 -4.54
C ILE A 82 -3.10 -23.24 -5.78
N ILE A 83 -4.34 -22.72 -5.70
CA ILE A 83 -5.31 -22.69 -6.79
C ILE A 83 -5.30 -21.28 -7.40
N ALA A 84 -4.54 -21.11 -8.48
CA ALA A 84 -4.39 -19.86 -9.21
C ALA A 84 -5.43 -19.73 -10.34
N GLN A 85 -6.20 -18.64 -10.32
CA GLN A 85 -7.22 -18.27 -11.32
C GLN A 85 -8.30 -19.35 -11.61
N PRO A 86 -8.96 -19.94 -10.59
CA PRO A 86 -10.04 -20.92 -10.80
C PRO A 86 -11.25 -20.31 -11.53
N ASP A 87 -11.93 -21.10 -12.36
CA ASP A 87 -13.18 -20.66 -12.97
C ASP A 87 -14.32 -20.67 -11.94
N TRP A 88 -14.66 -19.47 -11.46
CA TRP A 88 -15.69 -19.20 -10.47
C TRP A 88 -17.14 -19.45 -10.95
N ARG A 89 -17.36 -19.96 -12.16
CA ARG A 89 -18.69 -20.36 -12.64
C ARG A 89 -19.23 -21.60 -11.92
N SER A 90 -18.37 -22.41 -11.30
CA SER A 90 -18.75 -23.58 -10.47
C SER A 90 -17.77 -23.75 -9.30
N ALA A 91 -18.08 -24.66 -8.36
CA ALA A 91 -17.18 -25.01 -7.27
C ALA A 91 -16.12 -26.07 -7.64
N GLU A 92 -16.26 -26.81 -8.75
CA GLU A 92 -15.34 -27.91 -9.09
C GLU A 92 -13.86 -27.49 -9.21
N PRO A 93 -13.49 -26.34 -9.81
CA PRO A 93 -12.09 -25.90 -9.84
C PRO A 93 -11.47 -25.62 -8.45
N PHE A 94 -12.29 -25.45 -7.41
CA PHE A 94 -11.86 -25.22 -6.03
C PHE A 94 -11.62 -26.53 -5.28
N LYS A 95 -12.00 -27.68 -5.87
CA LYS A 95 -11.73 -29.04 -5.36
C LYS A 95 -10.46 -29.66 -5.93
N ALA A 96 -9.70 -28.95 -6.77
CA ALA A 96 -8.58 -29.48 -7.56
C ALA A 96 -7.41 -30.07 -6.72
N LEU A 97 -7.32 -29.70 -5.44
CA LEU A 97 -6.34 -30.19 -4.47
C LEU A 97 -6.98 -31.01 -3.32
N GLY A 98 -8.28 -31.28 -3.40
CA GLY A 98 -9.07 -31.87 -2.31
C GLY A 98 -9.48 -30.88 -1.22
N LYS A 99 -9.86 -31.43 -0.05
CA LYS A 99 -10.18 -30.66 1.16
C LYS A 99 -8.87 -30.31 1.89
N PRO A 100 -8.67 -29.06 2.35
CA PRO A 100 -7.54 -28.73 3.22
C PRO A 100 -7.82 -29.18 4.66
N ASN A 101 -6.78 -29.53 5.42
CA ASN A 101 -6.94 -29.99 6.80
C ASN A 101 -7.23 -28.84 7.79
N LEU A 102 -6.77 -27.63 7.51
CA LEU A 102 -6.92 -26.45 8.39
C LEU A 102 -7.85 -25.39 7.80
N PHE A 103 -7.53 -24.78 6.65
CA PHE A 103 -8.35 -23.70 6.06
C PHE A 103 -8.07 -23.42 4.56
N PHE A 104 -8.99 -22.67 3.93
CA PHE A 104 -8.76 -21.98 2.66
C PHE A 104 -8.30 -20.53 2.89
N GLY A 105 -7.14 -20.16 2.35
CA GLY A 105 -6.64 -18.78 2.34
C GLY A 105 -7.00 -18.08 1.02
N VAL A 106 -7.89 -17.10 1.03
CA VAL A 106 -8.49 -16.53 -0.20
C VAL A 106 -8.06 -15.07 -0.42
N SER A 107 -7.56 -14.76 -1.63
CA SER A 107 -7.17 -13.40 -2.03
C SER A 107 -7.47 -13.08 -3.50
N ALA A 108 -7.70 -11.79 -3.78
CA ALA A 108 -7.79 -11.28 -5.15
C ALA A 108 -6.44 -11.25 -5.88
N GLY A 109 -5.31 -11.45 -5.18
CA GLY A 109 -3.94 -11.33 -5.72
C GLY A 109 -3.28 -9.98 -5.40
N ASN A 110 -2.23 -9.63 -6.15
CA ASN A 110 -1.41 -8.43 -6.01
C ASN A 110 -2.12 -7.12 -6.39
N MET A 111 -3.38 -7.19 -6.83
CA MET A 111 -4.20 -6.02 -7.15
C MET A 111 -5.69 -6.32 -6.93
N ASP A 112 -6.44 -5.32 -6.46
CA ASP A 112 -7.91 -5.38 -6.35
C ASP A 112 -8.53 -5.72 -7.71
N SER A 113 -9.46 -6.68 -7.71
CA SER A 113 -10.04 -7.27 -8.93
C SER A 113 -10.78 -6.25 -9.79
N MET A 114 -11.36 -5.22 -9.17
CA MET A 114 -12.08 -4.17 -9.86
C MET A 114 -11.11 -3.16 -10.49
N ILE A 115 -9.99 -2.84 -9.82
CA ILE A 115 -8.89 -2.03 -10.42
C ILE A 115 -8.26 -2.77 -11.61
N ASN A 116 -8.13 -4.09 -11.49
CA ASN A 116 -7.58 -4.96 -12.53
C ASN A 116 -8.49 -5.07 -13.77
N ARG A 117 -9.82 -5.08 -13.57
CA ARG A 117 -10.78 -5.23 -14.67
C ARG A 117 -11.26 -3.91 -15.26
N TYR A 118 -11.19 -2.80 -14.54
CA TYR A 118 -11.77 -1.52 -14.96
C TYR A 118 -10.78 -0.34 -14.90
N THR A 119 -11.10 0.74 -15.60
CA THR A 119 -10.41 2.03 -15.52
C THR A 119 -11.10 2.99 -14.56
N ALA A 120 -10.39 4.06 -14.17
CA ALA A 120 -10.95 5.20 -13.42
C ALA A 120 -12.06 5.99 -14.16
N ASP A 121 -12.32 5.65 -15.43
CA ASP A 121 -13.41 6.19 -16.25
C ASP A 121 -14.54 5.15 -16.47
N LEU A 122 -14.61 4.13 -15.60
CA LEU A 122 -15.57 3.02 -15.58
C LEU A 122 -15.60 2.14 -16.87
N ARG A 123 -14.55 2.17 -17.69
CA ARG A 123 -14.42 1.29 -18.86
C ARG A 123 -13.79 -0.04 -18.47
N MET A 124 -14.27 -1.16 -19.03
CA MET A 124 -13.62 -2.46 -18.87
C MET A 124 -12.30 -2.51 -19.66
N ARG A 125 -11.29 -3.20 -19.11
CA ARG A 125 -10.01 -3.49 -19.75
C ARG A 125 -10.09 -4.78 -20.56
N SER A 126 -9.30 -4.87 -21.62
CA SER A 126 -9.15 -6.08 -22.46
C SER A 126 -8.04 -7.00 -21.96
N ASP A 127 -7.17 -6.48 -21.09
CA ASP A 127 -5.89 -7.02 -20.66
C ASP A 127 -5.81 -7.15 -19.14
N ASP A 128 -5.00 -8.11 -18.69
CA ASP A 128 -4.68 -8.35 -17.27
C ASP A 128 -3.19 -8.67 -17.14
N ALA A 129 -2.44 -7.85 -16.40
CA ALA A 129 -0.99 -8.00 -16.26
C ALA A 129 -0.57 -9.24 -15.45
N TYR A 130 -1.47 -9.80 -14.64
CA TYR A 130 -1.22 -10.94 -13.75
C TYR A 130 -1.77 -12.26 -14.29
N THR A 131 -2.38 -12.26 -15.48
CA THR A 131 -2.90 -13.45 -16.16
C THR A 131 -1.91 -13.98 -17.22
N PRO A 132 -1.74 -15.31 -17.41
CA PRO A 132 -0.89 -15.86 -18.47
C PRO A 132 -1.39 -15.46 -19.87
N GLY A 133 -0.47 -15.00 -20.71
CA GLY A 133 -0.79 -14.43 -22.02
C GLY A 133 -1.37 -13.01 -21.97
N GLY A 134 -1.50 -12.39 -20.78
CA GLY A 134 -2.07 -11.06 -20.59
C GLY A 134 -3.60 -10.96 -20.74
N LEU A 135 -4.31 -12.10 -20.68
CA LEU A 135 -5.72 -12.21 -21.08
C LEU A 135 -6.69 -11.57 -20.07
N GLY A 136 -7.47 -10.57 -20.49
CA GLY A 136 -8.56 -10.05 -19.66
C GLY A 136 -9.65 -11.07 -19.35
N GLY A 137 -10.34 -10.89 -18.23
CA GLY A 137 -11.53 -11.69 -17.89
C GLY A 137 -11.27 -13.07 -17.26
N LYS A 138 -10.07 -13.31 -16.73
CA LYS A 138 -9.72 -14.52 -15.94
C LYS A 138 -9.94 -14.39 -14.43
N ARG A 139 -10.51 -13.28 -13.96
CA ARG A 139 -10.85 -13.01 -12.54
C ARG A 139 -12.29 -12.49 -12.42
N PRO A 140 -13.05 -12.87 -11.37
CA PRO A 140 -14.35 -12.28 -11.07
C PRO A 140 -14.23 -10.85 -10.52
N ASP A 141 -15.34 -10.11 -10.58
CA ASP A 141 -15.51 -8.85 -9.85
C ASP A 141 -15.64 -9.14 -8.35
N ARG A 142 -14.87 -8.42 -7.50
CA ARG A 142 -14.82 -8.60 -6.04
C ARG A 142 -14.44 -10.06 -5.71
N ALA A 143 -13.32 -10.47 -6.29
CA ALA A 143 -12.83 -11.85 -6.29
C ALA A 143 -12.73 -12.49 -4.90
N VAL A 144 -12.39 -11.73 -3.84
CA VAL A 144 -12.38 -12.25 -2.46
C VAL A 144 -13.75 -12.80 -2.08
N THR A 145 -14.83 -12.05 -2.34
CA THR A 145 -16.21 -12.47 -2.06
C THR A 145 -16.59 -13.71 -2.86
N VAL A 146 -16.33 -13.69 -4.17
CA VAL A 146 -16.75 -14.78 -5.08
C VAL A 146 -15.98 -16.08 -4.80
N TYR A 147 -14.66 -16.01 -4.63
CA TYR A 147 -13.83 -17.18 -4.34
C TYR A 147 -14.14 -17.77 -2.95
N SER A 148 -14.39 -16.95 -1.93
CA SER A 148 -14.79 -17.44 -0.59
C SER A 148 -16.09 -18.24 -0.66
N GLN A 149 -17.09 -17.72 -1.37
CA GLN A 149 -18.38 -18.39 -1.56
C GLN A 149 -18.20 -19.73 -2.30
N ARG A 150 -17.34 -19.81 -3.32
CA ARG A 150 -17.02 -21.09 -4.00
C ARG A 150 -16.23 -22.07 -3.15
N CYS A 151 -15.34 -21.61 -2.26
CA CYS A 151 -14.67 -22.48 -1.30
C CYS A 151 -15.68 -23.08 -0.30
N LYS A 152 -16.61 -22.28 0.22
CA LYS A 152 -17.68 -22.74 1.14
C LYS A 152 -18.74 -23.61 0.44
N GLU A 153 -18.91 -23.48 -0.88
CA GLU A 153 -19.69 -24.40 -1.73
C GLU A 153 -18.97 -25.73 -2.00
N ALA A 154 -17.63 -25.69 -2.19
CA ALA A 154 -16.82 -26.88 -2.37
C ALA A 154 -16.72 -27.72 -1.09
N TYR A 155 -16.47 -27.07 0.06
CA TYR A 155 -16.37 -27.67 1.38
C TYR A 155 -16.96 -26.74 2.45
N LYS A 156 -18.19 -27.03 2.87
CA LYS A 156 -19.00 -26.17 3.76
C LYS A 156 -18.45 -26.05 5.19
N ASP A 157 -17.77 -27.10 5.65
CA ASP A 157 -17.24 -27.25 7.00
C ASP A 157 -15.81 -26.69 7.17
N VAL A 158 -15.17 -26.24 6.08
CA VAL A 158 -13.81 -25.70 6.12
C VAL A 158 -13.80 -24.21 6.49
N PRO A 159 -12.95 -23.77 7.42
CA PRO A 159 -12.72 -22.35 7.71
C PRO A 159 -12.13 -21.59 6.51
N ILE A 160 -12.52 -20.34 6.34
CA ILE A 160 -12.02 -19.45 5.28
C ILE A 160 -11.38 -18.20 5.90
N VAL A 161 -10.11 -18.00 5.54
CA VAL A 161 -9.27 -16.87 5.92
C VAL A 161 -9.11 -15.96 4.70
N ILE A 162 -9.61 -14.71 4.75
CA ILE A 162 -9.50 -13.77 3.62
C ILE A 162 -8.39 -12.73 3.84
N GLY A 163 -7.65 -12.38 2.77
CA GLY A 163 -6.50 -11.48 2.88
C GLY A 163 -6.08 -10.77 1.59
N GLY A 164 -4.97 -10.02 1.68
CA GLY A 164 -4.43 -9.18 0.61
C GLY A 164 -5.16 -7.84 0.43
N ILE A 165 -4.77 -7.07 -0.59
CA ILE A 165 -5.20 -5.67 -0.81
C ILE A 165 -6.73 -5.52 -0.79
N GLU A 166 -7.44 -6.35 -1.55
CA GLU A 166 -8.90 -6.27 -1.69
C GLU A 166 -9.63 -6.54 -0.37
N ALA A 167 -9.18 -7.52 0.43
CA ALA A 167 -9.77 -7.79 1.73
C ALA A 167 -9.41 -6.68 2.75
N SER A 168 -8.12 -6.36 2.85
CA SER A 168 -7.54 -5.37 3.76
C SER A 168 -8.22 -4.01 3.64
N LEU A 169 -8.44 -3.51 2.42
CA LEU A 169 -9.04 -2.20 2.17
C LEU A 169 -10.58 -2.21 2.17
N ARG A 170 -11.21 -3.38 2.39
CA ARG A 170 -12.67 -3.54 2.44
C ARG A 170 -13.18 -4.09 3.79
N ARG A 171 -12.38 -3.93 4.87
CA ARG A 171 -12.64 -4.50 6.21
C ARG A 171 -13.75 -3.84 7.05
N ILE A 172 -14.28 -2.68 6.65
CA ILE A 172 -15.40 -1.98 7.34
C ILE A 172 -16.54 -1.64 6.36
N ALA A 173 -17.40 -0.67 6.67
CA ALA A 173 -18.21 -0.03 5.64
C ALA A 173 -17.35 0.87 4.74
N GLN A 174 -17.39 0.66 3.41
CA GLN A 174 -16.68 1.50 2.43
C GLN A 174 -17.53 1.83 1.20
N TYR A 175 -17.30 3.01 0.63
CA TYR A 175 -17.80 3.39 -0.68
C TYR A 175 -17.12 2.58 -1.79
N ASP A 176 -17.90 1.85 -2.58
CA ASP A 176 -17.47 1.11 -3.77
C ASP A 176 -17.74 1.97 -5.01
N TYR A 177 -16.68 2.41 -5.69
CA TYR A 177 -16.80 3.33 -6.84
C TYR A 177 -17.63 2.77 -8.01
N TRP A 178 -17.71 1.43 -8.15
CA TRP A 178 -18.34 0.81 -9.32
C TRP A 178 -19.83 0.56 -9.16
N SER A 179 -20.35 0.29 -7.95
CA SER A 179 -21.79 0.39 -7.70
C SER A 179 -22.22 1.80 -7.25
N SER A 180 -21.27 2.66 -6.89
CA SER A 180 -21.48 3.99 -6.31
C SER A 180 -22.29 3.96 -5.00
N GLU A 181 -22.10 2.93 -4.19
CA GLU A 181 -22.77 2.71 -2.91
C GLU A 181 -21.77 2.55 -1.77
N VAL A 182 -22.19 2.86 -0.54
CA VAL A 182 -21.52 2.33 0.65
C VAL A 182 -21.92 0.88 0.84
N ARG A 183 -20.94 -0.03 0.75
CA ARG A 183 -21.08 -1.47 0.98
C ARG A 183 -20.66 -1.84 2.41
N ARG A 184 -21.08 -3.03 2.84
CA ARG A 184 -20.68 -3.65 4.12
C ARG A 184 -19.22 -4.08 4.10
N SER A 185 -18.72 -4.56 5.25
CA SER A 185 -17.42 -5.23 5.30
C SER A 185 -17.41 -6.45 4.38
N VAL A 186 -16.32 -6.62 3.64
CA VAL A 186 -16.10 -7.80 2.79
C VAL A 186 -16.17 -9.10 3.58
N LEU A 187 -15.85 -9.09 4.87
CA LEU A 187 -16.02 -10.24 5.77
C LEU A 187 -17.50 -10.64 5.92
N ILE A 188 -18.42 -9.67 5.94
CA ILE A 188 -19.87 -9.90 5.99
C ILE A 188 -20.40 -10.40 4.64
N ASP A 189 -19.95 -9.83 3.52
CA ASP A 189 -20.41 -10.17 2.16
C ASP A 189 -19.81 -11.50 1.64
N SER A 190 -18.60 -11.87 2.06
CA SER A 190 -17.88 -13.08 1.63
C SER A 190 -18.28 -14.36 2.37
N THR A 191 -18.88 -14.24 3.56
CA THR A 191 -19.10 -15.35 4.50
C THR A 191 -17.82 -16.09 4.92
N ALA A 192 -16.67 -15.41 4.85
CA ALA A 192 -15.43 -15.86 5.45
C ALA A 192 -15.49 -15.76 6.99
N ASP A 193 -14.65 -16.54 7.65
CA ASP A 193 -14.69 -16.71 9.11
C ASP A 193 -13.75 -15.70 9.80
N ILE A 194 -12.62 -15.35 9.18
CA ILE A 194 -11.68 -14.30 9.63
C ILE A 194 -11.04 -13.53 8.46
N LEU A 195 -10.74 -12.24 8.67
CA LEU A 195 -10.07 -11.36 7.71
C LEU A 195 -8.71 -10.91 8.25
N LEU A 196 -7.64 -11.05 7.47
CA LEU A 196 -6.29 -10.59 7.80
C LEU A 196 -5.94 -9.32 7.00
N TYR A 197 -5.36 -8.32 7.69
CA TYR A 197 -4.99 -7.02 7.14
C TYR A 197 -3.64 -6.54 7.71
N GLY A 198 -2.98 -5.63 6.99
CA GLY A 198 -1.57 -5.32 7.24
C GLY A 198 -0.63 -6.23 6.45
N ASN A 199 0.66 -6.24 6.83
CA ASN A 199 1.54 -7.38 6.55
C ASN A 199 1.07 -8.53 7.46
N ALA A 200 0.52 -9.58 6.84
CA ALA A 200 -0.29 -10.57 7.54
C ALA A 200 0.51 -11.73 8.14
N GLU A 201 1.83 -11.79 7.92
CA GLU A 201 2.68 -12.95 8.26
C GLU A 201 2.55 -13.39 9.72
N ARG A 202 2.62 -12.48 10.70
CA ARG A 202 2.42 -12.81 12.13
C ARG A 202 1.03 -13.40 12.39
N ALA A 203 -0.02 -12.68 11.95
CA ALA A 203 -1.41 -13.06 12.16
C ALA A 203 -1.75 -14.41 11.51
N LEU A 204 -1.13 -14.71 10.38
CA LEU A 204 -1.35 -15.94 9.63
C LEU A 204 -0.68 -17.16 10.28
N ALA A 205 0.52 -17.00 10.84
CA ALA A 205 1.14 -18.06 11.64
C ALA A 205 0.37 -18.29 12.95
N GLU A 206 -0.09 -17.22 13.60
CA GLU A 206 -0.91 -17.34 14.82
C GLU A 206 -2.23 -18.08 14.55
N VAL A 207 -2.93 -17.77 13.44
CA VAL A 207 -4.12 -18.53 13.00
C VAL A 207 -3.77 -19.97 12.63
N ALA A 208 -2.72 -20.20 11.82
CA ALA A 208 -2.38 -21.54 11.34
C ALA A 208 -1.96 -22.48 12.48
N HIS A 209 -1.09 -22.03 13.38
CA HIS A 209 -0.67 -22.80 14.55
C HIS A 209 -1.78 -22.99 15.58
N ALA A 210 -2.69 -22.03 15.74
CA ALA A 210 -3.85 -22.20 16.61
C ALA A 210 -4.80 -23.29 16.12
N LEU A 211 -5.15 -23.29 14.82
CA LEU A 211 -5.97 -24.33 14.20
C LEU A 211 -5.25 -25.69 14.22
N ALA A 212 -3.94 -25.70 13.97
CA ALA A 212 -3.11 -26.91 14.03
C ALA A 212 -3.01 -27.51 15.45
N ALA A 213 -3.13 -26.68 16.49
CA ALA A 213 -3.24 -27.10 17.88
C ALA A 213 -4.67 -27.51 18.29
N GLY A 214 -5.62 -27.54 17.35
CA GLY A 214 -7.01 -27.98 17.59
C GLY A 214 -7.93 -26.92 18.19
N LYS A 215 -7.56 -25.62 18.16
CA LYS A 215 -8.49 -24.53 18.50
C LYS A 215 -9.49 -24.30 17.37
N GLU A 216 -10.70 -23.89 17.73
CA GLU A 216 -11.73 -23.48 16.80
C GLU A 216 -11.54 -22.04 16.32
N MET A 217 -11.93 -21.74 15.08
CA MET A 217 -11.83 -20.40 14.49
C MET A 217 -12.60 -19.34 15.31
N ALA A 218 -13.62 -19.74 16.06
CA ALA A 218 -14.40 -18.87 16.95
C ALA A 218 -13.64 -18.42 18.21
N GLU A 219 -12.55 -19.09 18.59
CA GLU A 219 -11.71 -18.73 19.74
C GLU A 219 -10.68 -17.64 19.39
N LEU A 220 -10.40 -17.43 18.10
CA LEU A 220 -9.29 -16.60 17.61
C LEU A 220 -9.65 -15.10 17.61
N THR A 221 -9.90 -14.55 18.80
CA THR A 221 -10.61 -13.25 18.94
C THR A 221 -9.73 -12.01 19.10
N ASP A 222 -8.47 -12.17 19.45
CA ASP A 222 -7.53 -11.12 19.89
C ASP A 222 -6.26 -10.99 19.00
N ILE A 223 -6.09 -11.90 18.03
CA ILE A 223 -4.98 -11.92 17.06
C ILE A 223 -4.83 -10.56 16.37
N ARG A 224 -3.64 -9.95 16.45
CA ARG A 224 -3.36 -8.63 15.86
C ARG A 224 -3.37 -8.67 14.34
N GLY A 225 -3.84 -7.59 13.70
CA GLY A 225 -3.99 -7.53 12.25
C GLY A 225 -5.18 -8.32 11.70
N THR A 226 -6.15 -8.67 12.54
CA THR A 226 -7.37 -9.39 12.12
C THR A 226 -8.64 -8.55 12.23
N ALA A 227 -9.67 -8.94 11.51
CA ALA A 227 -11.05 -8.58 11.78
C ALA A 227 -11.93 -9.84 11.80
N ILE A 228 -12.86 -9.89 12.76
CA ILE A 228 -13.77 -11.01 13.01
C ILE A 228 -15.21 -10.53 13.16
N ILE A 229 -16.16 -11.45 13.04
CA ILE A 229 -17.59 -11.20 13.30
C ILE A 229 -17.93 -11.61 14.73
N ARG A 230 -18.56 -10.73 15.51
CA ARG A 230 -19.08 -11.01 16.85
C ARG A 230 -20.57 -10.66 16.97
N LYS A 231 -21.23 -11.20 17.99
CA LYS A 231 -22.62 -10.83 18.35
C LYS A 231 -22.67 -9.51 19.13
N ALA A 232 -21.65 -9.28 19.97
CA ALA A 232 -21.50 -8.12 20.84
C ALA A 232 -20.01 -7.87 21.15
N PRO A 233 -19.65 -6.75 21.80
CA PRO A 233 -18.30 -6.52 22.33
C PRO A 233 -17.96 -7.50 23.47
N PRO A 234 -16.70 -7.58 23.92
CA PRO A 234 -16.35 -8.34 25.11
C PRO A 234 -16.84 -7.62 26.38
N SER A 235 -17.26 -8.40 27.39
CA SER A 235 -17.56 -7.93 28.75
C SER A 235 -16.31 -7.35 29.42
N GLY A 236 -16.49 -6.41 30.36
CA GLY A 236 -15.42 -5.68 31.04
C GLY A 236 -14.83 -4.49 30.25
N TRP A 237 -14.93 -4.47 28.92
CA TRP A 237 -14.30 -3.44 28.10
C TRP A 237 -15.00 -2.06 28.16
N THR A 238 -14.19 -1.00 28.09
CA THR A 238 -14.64 0.38 27.96
C THR A 238 -14.81 0.76 26.49
N GLU A 239 -15.97 1.32 26.14
CA GLU A 239 -16.30 1.84 24.83
C GLU A 239 -16.00 3.33 24.71
N ILE A 240 -15.28 3.71 23.67
CA ILE A 240 -15.21 5.09 23.18
C ILE A 240 -16.28 5.28 22.07
N ASP A 241 -17.38 5.98 22.36
CA ASP A 241 -18.46 6.25 21.39
C ASP A 241 -18.02 7.30 20.36
N SER A 242 -17.76 6.85 19.13
CA SER A 242 -17.51 7.69 17.96
C SER A 242 -18.68 7.70 16.97
N THR A 243 -19.88 7.27 17.39
CA THR A 243 -21.08 7.23 16.53
C THR A 243 -21.73 8.60 16.30
N ARG A 244 -21.13 9.67 16.85
CA ARG A 244 -21.49 11.08 16.71
C ARG A 244 -20.28 11.88 16.20
N ILE A 245 -20.54 12.96 15.46
CA ILE A 245 -19.51 13.90 14.98
C ILE A 245 -18.81 14.64 16.14
N ASP A 246 -17.59 15.13 15.90
CA ASP A 246 -16.84 16.00 16.83
C ASP A 246 -17.70 17.21 17.28
N TRP A 247 -18.03 17.30 18.57
CA TRP A 247 -18.62 18.53 19.12
C TRP A 247 -17.57 19.66 19.20
N PRO A 248 -17.91 20.90 18.80
CA PRO A 248 -17.08 22.07 19.02
C PRO A 248 -17.27 22.59 20.46
N GLY A 249 -16.78 21.84 21.43
CA GLY A 249 -16.60 22.32 22.80
C GLY A 249 -15.22 22.94 23.01
N ASN A 250 -15.10 23.83 24.01
CA ASN A 250 -13.79 24.11 24.59
C ASN A 250 -13.23 22.80 25.17
N ILE A 251 -11.95 22.54 24.94
CA ILE A 251 -11.21 21.58 25.74
C ILE A 251 -10.87 22.31 27.04
N ASP A 252 -11.16 21.70 28.19
CA ASP A 252 -10.70 22.25 29.46
C ASP A 252 -9.19 22.46 29.43
N LYS A 253 -8.70 23.49 30.14
CA LYS A 253 -7.27 23.79 30.14
C LYS A 253 -6.53 22.55 30.66
N LEU A 254 -5.75 21.93 29.78
CA LEU A 254 -4.78 20.90 30.16
C LEU A 254 -3.99 21.43 31.37
N PRO A 255 -3.97 20.70 32.51
CA PRO A 255 -3.19 21.11 33.66
C PRO A 255 -1.76 21.40 33.24
N ASN A 256 -1.26 22.58 33.59
CA ASN A 256 0.11 22.94 33.28
C ASN A 256 1.02 21.95 34.02
N PRO A 257 1.97 21.26 33.35
CA PRO A 257 2.87 20.30 34.00
C PRO A 257 3.83 20.95 35.01
N TYR A 258 3.76 22.28 35.19
CA TYR A 258 4.48 23.05 36.20
C TYR A 258 3.54 23.73 37.24
N ASP A 259 2.22 23.50 37.21
CA ASP A 259 1.32 23.95 38.28
C ASP A 259 1.50 23.05 39.51
N TYR A 260 2.41 23.43 40.40
CA TYR A 260 2.49 22.85 41.73
C TYR A 260 1.23 23.20 42.52
N GLN A 261 0.37 22.20 42.75
CA GLN A 261 -0.76 22.33 43.64
C GLN A 261 -0.27 22.47 45.09
N HIS A 262 -0.13 23.72 45.56
CA HIS A 262 0.02 24.00 46.99
C HIS A 262 -1.24 23.56 47.73
N ASN A 263 -1.18 22.37 48.32
CA ASN A 263 -2.25 21.80 49.13
C ASN A 263 -2.35 22.56 50.46
N THR A 264 -3.21 23.59 50.51
CA THR A 264 -3.43 24.46 51.68
C THR A 264 -4.23 23.78 52.80
N LYS A 265 -3.72 22.65 53.30
CA LYS A 265 -4.14 21.99 54.54
C LYS A 265 -2.94 21.51 55.38
N ALA A 266 -1.98 22.40 55.59
CA ALA A 266 -1.03 22.32 56.70
C ALA A 266 -0.73 23.75 57.19
N THR A 267 -1.30 24.14 58.31
CA THR A 267 -1.03 25.43 58.98
C THR A 267 0.17 25.29 59.90
N VAL A 268 1.32 25.86 59.51
CA VAL A 268 2.42 26.22 60.41
C VAL A 268 2.97 27.55 59.91
N ASP A 269 2.94 28.57 60.76
CA ASP A 269 3.48 29.90 60.44
C ASP A 269 5.02 29.91 60.50
N ILE A 270 5.66 30.68 59.61
CA ILE A 270 6.96 31.37 59.79
C ILE A 270 7.11 32.38 58.63
N ALA A 271 7.82 33.48 58.88
CA ALA A 271 7.70 34.74 58.13
C ALA A 271 8.70 34.94 56.96
N ASP A 272 8.61 36.12 56.35
CA ASP A 272 9.24 36.58 55.10
C ASP A 272 10.78 36.52 55.03
N ASP A 273 11.30 36.19 53.83
CA ASP A 273 12.36 36.98 53.17
C ASP A 273 12.35 36.71 51.64
N PRO A 274 12.13 37.72 50.76
CA PRO A 274 12.16 37.58 49.31
C PRO A 274 13.52 37.89 48.66
N SER A 275 14.68 37.51 49.24
CA SER A 275 16.00 37.95 48.75
C SER A 275 17.12 36.90 48.56
N ASN A 276 16.95 35.95 47.62
CA ASN A 276 18.10 35.65 46.75
C ASN A 276 17.74 35.13 45.35
N SER A 277 18.65 35.34 44.40
CA SER A 277 18.47 35.06 42.98
C SER A 277 19.69 34.39 42.36
N GLN A 278 19.44 33.64 41.28
CA GLN A 278 20.38 33.20 40.25
C GLN A 278 21.41 32.08 40.55
N VAL A 279 21.39 31.11 39.61
CA VAL A 279 22.55 30.42 39.01
C VAL A 279 23.31 29.36 39.84
N GLY A 280 23.40 28.15 39.26
CA GLY A 280 24.42 27.16 39.61
C GLY A 280 24.09 25.75 39.11
N LEU A 281 24.72 25.31 38.00
CA LEU A 281 24.84 23.87 37.75
C LEU A 281 25.85 23.29 38.73
N ARG A 282 25.56 22.14 39.34
CA ARG A 282 26.58 21.25 39.92
C ARG A 282 26.13 19.80 39.88
N GLN A 283 27.11 18.90 39.77
CA GLN A 283 26.92 17.45 39.80
C GLN A 283 26.53 16.97 41.20
N LEU A 284 25.88 15.82 41.29
CA LEU A 284 25.59 15.13 42.54
C LEU A 284 26.66 14.07 42.79
N GLU A 285 27.35 14.16 43.92
CA GLU A 285 28.41 13.22 44.33
C GLU A 285 27.83 11.84 44.74
N PRO A 286 28.51 10.72 44.41
CA PRO A 286 27.98 9.37 44.65
C PRO A 286 27.71 9.03 46.12
N GLU A 287 28.49 9.61 47.04
CA GLU A 287 28.48 9.23 48.47
C GLU A 287 27.13 9.44 49.16
N LYS A 288 26.30 10.38 48.66
CA LYS A 288 24.97 10.64 49.24
C LYS A 288 23.94 9.54 48.96
N MET A 289 24.14 8.68 47.96
CA MET A 289 23.27 7.51 47.76
C MET A 289 23.53 6.41 48.80
N ALA A 290 24.80 6.19 49.17
CA ALA A 290 25.16 5.15 50.14
C ALA A 290 24.54 5.40 51.52
N ALA A 291 24.53 6.66 51.97
CA ALA A 291 23.94 7.05 53.25
C ALA A 291 22.41 6.83 53.31
N GLN A 292 21.69 6.94 52.19
CA GLN A 292 20.24 6.71 52.17
C GLN A 292 19.86 5.22 52.14
N MET A 293 20.71 4.36 51.57
CA MET A 293 20.46 2.91 51.56
C MET A 293 20.71 2.24 52.93
N ALA A 294 21.45 2.89 53.83
CA ALA A 294 21.72 2.40 55.19
C ALA A 294 20.60 2.68 56.21
N ALA A 295 19.55 3.42 55.82
CA ALA A 295 18.53 3.94 56.75
C ALA A 295 17.21 3.14 56.77
N ILE A 296 17.18 1.94 56.19
CA ILE A 296 15.98 1.08 56.15
C ILE A 296 16.18 -0.08 57.14
N ASP A 297 15.52 0.01 58.29
CA ASP A 297 15.44 -1.06 59.29
C ASP A 297 14.57 -2.23 58.78
N PRO A 298 15.06 -3.47 58.71
CA PRO A 298 14.29 -4.62 58.22
C PRO A 298 13.11 -5.06 59.09
N ASN A 299 13.02 -4.66 60.37
CA ASN A 299 12.26 -5.41 61.39
C ASN A 299 10.97 -4.74 61.92
N ASN A 300 10.48 -3.65 61.31
CA ASN A 300 9.30 -2.95 61.85
C ASN A 300 7.97 -3.48 61.29
N GLU A 301 7.36 -4.44 61.97
CA GLU A 301 6.04 -5.00 61.64
C GLU A 301 4.90 -3.98 61.81
N LEU A 302 4.22 -3.64 60.71
CA LEU A 302 3.09 -2.71 60.72
C LEU A 302 1.77 -3.45 61.02
N GLN A 303 1.29 -3.30 62.25
CA GLN A 303 0.12 -4.00 62.79
C GLN A 303 -1.19 -3.71 62.02
N THR A 304 -1.95 -4.75 61.69
CA THR A 304 -3.32 -4.63 61.18
C THR A 304 -4.35 -4.82 62.31
N GLN A 305 -5.23 -3.84 62.53
CA GLN A 305 -6.42 -4.00 63.38
C GLN A 305 -7.67 -4.33 62.53
N GLY A 306 -8.63 -5.07 63.11
CA GLY A 306 -9.75 -5.72 62.40
C GLY A 306 -10.78 -4.75 61.78
N CYS A 307 -11.50 -5.09 60.70
CA CYS A 307 -12.31 -6.31 60.41
C CYS A 307 -13.70 -6.25 61.09
N PRO A 308 -14.79 -6.51 60.34
CA PRO A 308 -15.46 -7.81 60.52
C PRO A 308 -15.99 -8.47 59.23
N ALA A 309 -16.31 -9.77 59.35
CA ALA A 309 -17.28 -10.54 58.55
C ALA A 309 -17.00 -10.75 57.05
N GLN A 310 -16.10 -11.69 56.73
CA GLN A 310 -16.25 -12.50 55.51
C GLN A 310 -17.34 -13.56 55.73
N GLY A 311 -18.46 -13.44 55.01
CA GLY A 311 -19.32 -14.59 54.73
C GLY A 311 -18.71 -15.41 53.59
N ALA A 312 -18.58 -16.71 53.77
CA ALA A 312 -17.97 -17.59 52.77
C ALA A 312 -18.93 -17.91 51.61
N GLU A 313 -19.05 -17.01 50.63
CA GLU A 313 -19.70 -17.34 49.36
C GLU A 313 -18.75 -18.04 48.40
N SER A 314 -19.22 -19.15 47.84
CA SER A 314 -18.50 -19.99 46.88
C SER A 314 -18.05 -19.21 45.65
N ALA A 315 -16.84 -19.51 45.15
CA ALA A 315 -16.39 -19.11 43.82
C ALA A 315 -17.24 -19.81 42.72
N LYS A 316 -18.44 -19.28 42.45
CA LYS A 316 -19.21 -19.60 41.25
C LYS A 316 -18.41 -19.13 40.05
N ALA A 317 -18.17 -20.03 39.10
CA ALA A 317 -17.61 -19.66 37.81
C ALA A 317 -18.53 -18.61 37.17
N SER A 318 -18.02 -17.40 36.95
CA SER A 318 -18.77 -16.32 36.31
C SER A 318 -19.03 -16.67 34.86
N ASP A 319 -20.31 -16.73 34.47
CA ASP A 319 -20.69 -16.88 33.06
C ASP A 319 -20.06 -15.74 32.23
N PRO A 320 -19.22 -16.02 31.20
CA PRO A 320 -18.64 -14.99 30.35
C PRO A 320 -19.69 -14.20 29.53
N TYR A 321 -20.94 -14.68 29.48
CA TYR A 321 -22.08 -13.99 28.88
C TYR A 321 -22.96 -13.22 29.88
N ALA A 322 -22.60 -13.17 31.18
CA ALA A 322 -23.30 -12.35 32.15
C ALA A 322 -23.28 -10.85 31.77
N GLU A 323 -24.43 -10.18 31.86
CA GLU A 323 -24.60 -8.78 31.44
C GLU A 323 -23.92 -7.78 32.40
N GLN A 324 -22.60 -7.65 32.27
CA GLN A 324 -21.83 -6.56 32.87
C GLN A 324 -21.99 -5.27 32.03
N GLY A 325 -22.31 -4.16 32.69
CA GLY A 325 -22.54 -2.88 32.02
C GLY A 325 -21.30 -2.32 31.33
N ILE A 326 -21.36 -2.14 30.01
CA ILE A 326 -20.30 -1.51 29.22
C ILE A 326 -20.15 -0.04 29.64
N ARG A 327 -18.94 0.36 30.03
CA ARG A 327 -18.62 1.76 30.33
C ARG A 327 -18.47 2.54 29.02
N ILE A 328 -19.34 3.51 28.75
CA ILE A 328 -19.31 4.30 27.51
C ILE A 328 -18.74 5.71 27.79
N ILE A 329 -17.76 6.13 27.00
CA ILE A 329 -17.14 7.47 27.04
C ILE A 329 -17.32 8.13 25.66
N PRO A 330 -17.96 9.30 25.55
CA PRO A 330 -18.19 9.95 24.26
C PRO A 330 -16.91 10.57 23.66
N MET A 331 -16.81 10.61 22.34
CA MET A 331 -15.81 11.42 21.65
C MET A 331 -16.26 12.89 21.47
N PRO A 332 -15.33 13.86 21.54
CA PRO A 332 -13.92 13.72 21.90
C PRO A 332 -13.73 13.46 23.41
N LEU A 333 -12.72 12.64 23.77
CA LEU A 333 -12.32 12.43 25.16
C LEU A 333 -12.07 13.78 25.85
N GLN A 334 -12.73 14.00 26.99
CA GLN A 334 -12.59 15.24 27.77
C GLN A 334 -11.32 15.20 28.61
N ASN A 335 -11.15 14.17 29.46
CA ASN A 335 -9.92 13.94 30.20
C ASN A 335 -9.24 12.63 29.80
N ARG A 336 -7.91 12.58 29.98
CA ARG A 336 -7.12 11.37 29.66
C ARG A 336 -7.13 10.34 30.79
N SER A 337 -7.41 10.80 32.01
CA SER A 337 -7.67 10.00 33.22
C SER A 337 -8.99 9.23 33.18
N ASP A 338 -9.89 9.55 32.25
CA ASP A 338 -11.17 8.84 32.11
C ASP A 338 -10.93 7.36 31.70
N LEU A 339 -9.81 7.09 31.03
CA LEU A 339 -9.31 5.76 30.70
C LEU A 339 -8.58 5.15 31.90
N ALA A 340 -9.33 4.50 32.79
CA ALA A 340 -8.81 3.89 34.02
C ALA A 340 -7.91 2.66 33.76
N ASP A 341 -8.13 2.01 32.62
CA ASP A 341 -7.25 1.04 31.97
C ASP A 341 -7.28 1.38 30.47
N ASP A 342 -6.16 1.35 29.77
CA ASP A 342 -6.08 1.57 28.32
C ASP A 342 -6.07 0.23 27.55
N ASP A 343 -5.88 -0.91 28.22
CA ASP A 343 -5.71 -2.23 27.62
C ASP A 343 -7.07 -2.83 27.20
N GLN A 344 -8.14 -2.54 27.96
CA GLN A 344 -9.51 -2.96 27.66
C GLN A 344 -10.37 -1.83 27.05
N VAL A 345 -9.83 -1.07 26.09
CA VAL A 345 -10.53 0.07 25.45
C VAL A 345 -10.67 -0.13 23.93
N TYR A 346 -11.90 -0.07 23.42
CA TYR A 346 -12.19 -0.07 21.97
C TYR A 346 -12.93 1.20 21.53
N ILE A 347 -12.94 1.50 20.22
CA ILE A 347 -13.67 2.63 19.65
C ILE A 347 -14.85 2.14 18.80
N ARG A 348 -16.06 2.58 19.12
CA ARG A 348 -17.26 2.31 18.32
C ARG A 348 -17.38 3.30 17.17
N LEU A 349 -17.23 2.79 15.95
CA LEU A 349 -17.52 3.53 14.72
C LEU A 349 -19.04 3.63 14.48
N PRO A 350 -19.54 4.67 13.80
CA PRO A 350 -20.93 4.72 13.37
C PRO A 350 -21.28 3.49 12.51
N ALA A 351 -22.43 2.86 12.81
CA ALA A 351 -22.90 1.64 12.16
C ALA A 351 -23.05 1.77 10.63
N PHE A 352 -22.99 0.65 9.91
CA PHE A 352 -23.18 0.60 8.45
C PHE A 352 -24.43 1.35 8.00
N GLU A 353 -25.56 1.13 8.67
CA GLU A 353 -26.84 1.76 8.36
C GLU A 353 -26.84 3.28 8.59
N LYS A 354 -25.95 3.80 9.45
CA LYS A 354 -25.72 5.25 9.59
C LYS A 354 -24.83 5.76 8.45
N VAL A 355 -23.64 5.19 8.26
CA VAL A 355 -22.66 5.71 7.27
C VAL A 355 -23.07 5.52 5.81
N ARG A 356 -24.02 4.61 5.52
CA ARG A 356 -24.67 4.49 4.21
C ARG A 356 -25.56 5.70 3.88
N ASN A 357 -26.21 6.26 4.90
CA ASN A 357 -27.25 7.28 4.75
C ASN A 357 -26.76 8.69 5.14
N ASP A 358 -25.73 8.80 5.97
CA ASP A 358 -25.06 10.05 6.36
C ASP A 358 -23.59 10.03 5.93
N ALA A 359 -23.29 10.81 4.90
CA ALA A 359 -21.96 10.89 4.32
C ALA A 359 -20.96 11.70 5.18
N ILE A 360 -21.42 12.49 6.15
CA ILE A 360 -20.54 13.18 7.12
C ILE A 360 -20.13 12.20 8.21
N LEU A 361 -21.03 11.34 8.68
CA LEU A 361 -20.67 10.21 9.56
C LEU A 361 -19.73 9.22 8.86
N TYR A 362 -19.86 8.99 7.54
CA TYR A 362 -18.87 8.23 6.78
C TYR A 362 -17.47 8.86 6.84
N ALA A 363 -17.36 10.17 6.59
CA ALA A 363 -16.07 10.87 6.64
C ALA A 363 -15.48 10.95 8.05
N HIS A 364 -16.33 11.04 9.08
CA HIS A 364 -15.93 10.94 10.49
C HIS A 364 -15.38 9.54 10.82
N ALA A 365 -16.09 8.48 10.45
CA ALA A 365 -15.65 7.10 10.62
C ALA A 365 -14.30 6.83 9.93
N SER A 366 -14.13 7.34 8.69
CA SER A 366 -12.87 7.27 7.96
C SER A 366 -11.75 8.01 8.70
N ARG A 367 -11.96 9.26 9.12
CA ARG A 367 -10.99 10.04 9.91
C ARG A 367 -10.53 9.29 11.16
N VAL A 368 -11.45 8.68 11.91
CA VAL A 368 -11.15 7.94 13.14
C VAL A 368 -10.32 6.69 12.83
N LEU A 369 -10.69 5.90 11.82
CA LEU A 369 -9.91 4.72 11.40
C LEU A 369 -8.44 5.05 11.09
N HIS A 370 -8.16 6.18 10.42
CA HIS A 370 -6.78 6.57 10.10
C HIS A 370 -6.00 7.11 11.32
N GLN A 371 -6.67 7.48 12.41
CA GLN A 371 -6.01 7.84 13.68
C GLN A 371 -5.57 6.61 14.49
N GLU A 372 -6.14 5.44 14.20
CA GLU A 372 -5.74 4.13 14.75
C GLU A 372 -4.80 3.34 13.79
N ALA A 373 -4.13 4.01 12.84
CA ALA A 373 -3.19 3.39 11.90
C ALA A 373 -1.76 3.17 12.45
N ASN A 374 -1.54 3.28 13.76
CA ASN A 374 -0.23 3.09 14.40
C ASN A 374 -0.27 1.89 15.37
N PRO A 375 0.41 0.76 15.10
CA PRO A 375 0.27 -0.44 15.92
C PRO A 375 0.57 -0.21 17.41
N TYR A 376 1.45 0.74 17.75
CA TYR A 376 1.86 1.01 19.14
C TYR A 376 0.86 1.88 19.96
N ASN A 377 -0.26 2.32 19.39
CA ASN A 377 -1.38 2.94 20.13
C ASN A 377 -2.77 2.72 19.52
N ALA A 378 -2.87 1.99 18.41
CA ALA A 378 -4.13 1.63 17.81
C ALA A 378 -5.00 0.84 18.78
N ARG A 379 -6.23 1.31 19.01
CA ARG A 379 -7.24 0.58 19.75
C ARG A 379 -8.04 -0.32 18.80
N PRO A 380 -8.64 -1.42 19.30
CA PRO A 380 -9.63 -2.16 18.52
C PRO A 380 -10.76 -1.24 18.05
N LEU A 381 -11.23 -1.47 16.83
CA LEU A 381 -12.36 -0.76 16.24
C LEU A 381 -13.55 -1.72 16.15
N VAL A 382 -14.74 -1.27 16.55
CA VAL A 382 -15.97 -2.03 16.33
C VAL A 382 -16.95 -1.24 15.45
N GLN A 383 -17.57 -1.91 14.50
CA GLN A 383 -18.66 -1.35 13.69
C GLN A 383 -19.82 -2.34 13.60
N ARG A 384 -21.03 -1.88 13.87
CA ARG A 384 -22.25 -2.68 13.71
C ARG A 384 -22.70 -2.73 12.24
N HIS A 385 -23.05 -3.92 11.77
CA HIS A 385 -23.62 -4.23 10.46
C HIS A 385 -24.88 -5.07 10.69
N GLY A 386 -26.06 -4.43 10.74
CA GLY A 386 -27.31 -5.07 11.14
C GLY A 386 -27.30 -5.58 12.58
N ASN A 387 -27.51 -6.89 12.77
CA ASN A 387 -27.51 -7.60 14.05
C ASN A 387 -26.15 -8.24 14.40
N ARG A 388 -25.07 -7.86 13.70
CA ARG A 388 -23.71 -8.37 13.91
C ARG A 388 -22.74 -7.21 14.05
N GLU A 389 -21.61 -7.47 14.69
CA GLU A 389 -20.50 -6.54 14.82
C GLU A 389 -19.28 -7.04 14.08
N VAL A 390 -18.61 -6.16 13.35
CA VAL A 390 -17.27 -6.38 12.82
C VAL A 390 -16.31 -5.76 13.84
N TRP A 391 -15.56 -6.63 14.52
CA TRP A 391 -14.52 -6.26 15.46
C TRP A 391 -13.17 -6.34 14.74
N ILE A 392 -12.33 -5.32 14.88
CA ILE A 392 -11.03 -5.20 14.22
C ILE A 392 -9.98 -5.08 15.31
N ASN A 393 -9.10 -6.07 15.40
CA ASN A 393 -7.95 -6.03 16.31
C ASN A 393 -6.90 -5.02 15.81
N PRO A 394 -6.05 -4.47 16.69
CA PRO A 394 -5.05 -3.48 16.33
C PRO A 394 -4.12 -3.97 15.22
N PRO A 395 -3.53 -3.07 14.39
CA PRO A 395 -2.62 -3.47 13.32
C PRO A 395 -1.47 -4.35 13.83
N PRO A 396 -0.92 -5.24 12.98
CA PRO A 396 0.17 -6.12 13.39
C PRO A 396 1.39 -5.30 13.80
N ILE A 397 2.16 -5.82 14.77
CA ILE A 397 3.49 -5.28 15.06
C ILE A 397 4.35 -5.50 13.80
N PRO A 398 5.08 -4.49 13.29
CA PRO A 398 5.90 -4.63 12.08
C PRO A 398 6.91 -5.78 12.20
N LEU A 399 7.37 -6.32 11.07
CA LEU A 399 8.50 -7.24 11.05
C LEU A 399 9.81 -6.50 11.31
N GLU A 400 10.68 -7.10 12.11
CA GLU A 400 12.06 -6.68 12.31
C GLU A 400 12.92 -7.03 11.08
N THR A 401 14.18 -6.57 11.09
CA THR A 401 15.07 -6.63 9.90
C THR A 401 15.41 -8.06 9.49
N ASP A 402 15.69 -8.92 10.47
CA ASP A 402 16.03 -10.34 10.36
C ASP A 402 14.82 -11.22 10.01
N GLU A 403 13.65 -10.93 10.59
CA GLU A 403 12.38 -11.55 10.20
C GLU A 403 12.05 -11.27 8.73
N LEU A 404 12.15 -10.00 8.32
CA LEU A 404 11.86 -9.59 6.95
C LEU A 404 12.88 -10.18 5.97
N ASP A 405 14.17 -10.18 6.31
CA ASP A 405 15.20 -10.86 5.52
C ASP A 405 14.89 -12.36 5.36
N SER A 406 14.52 -13.04 6.45
CA SER A 406 14.19 -14.47 6.42
C SER A 406 13.00 -14.78 5.51
N VAL A 407 11.99 -13.90 5.46
CA VAL A 407 10.86 -14.00 4.52
C VAL A 407 11.26 -13.79 3.04
N PHE A 408 12.29 -12.98 2.77
CA PHE A 408 12.79 -12.74 1.41
C PHE A 408 13.86 -13.75 0.95
N ASP A 409 14.60 -14.35 1.88
CA ASP A 409 15.63 -15.37 1.63
C ASP A 409 15.04 -16.81 1.53
N LEU A 410 13.72 -16.98 1.65
CA LEU A 410 12.97 -18.23 1.41
C LEU A 410 13.24 -18.82 -0.01
N PRO A 411 13.02 -20.14 -0.24
CA PRO A 411 13.45 -20.85 -1.45
C PRO A 411 12.57 -20.59 -2.70
N TYR A 412 12.43 -19.33 -3.10
CA TYR A 412 11.72 -18.91 -4.32
C TYR A 412 12.45 -19.35 -5.61
N GLN A 413 11.72 -19.92 -6.56
CA GLN A 413 12.22 -20.27 -7.90
C GLN A 413 12.44 -19.04 -8.80
N ARG A 414 11.84 -17.90 -8.45
CA ARG A 414 11.85 -16.62 -9.19
C ARG A 414 11.32 -16.69 -10.64
N VAL A 415 10.47 -17.67 -10.94
CA VAL A 415 9.86 -17.87 -12.26
C VAL A 415 8.36 -18.20 -12.13
N PRO A 416 7.56 -18.05 -13.21
CA PRO A 416 6.21 -18.58 -13.29
C PRO A 416 6.18 -20.10 -13.07
N HIS A 417 5.04 -20.61 -12.58
CA HIS A 417 4.84 -22.05 -12.43
C HIS A 417 4.94 -22.77 -13.80
N PRO A 418 5.63 -23.94 -13.90
CA PRO A 418 5.90 -24.60 -15.18
C PRO A 418 4.65 -24.98 -16.00
N SER A 419 3.49 -25.14 -15.34
CA SER A 419 2.20 -25.43 -15.99
C SER A 419 1.75 -24.37 -17.01
N TYR A 420 2.35 -23.17 -17.00
CA TYR A 420 2.04 -22.10 -17.95
C TYR A 420 2.86 -22.19 -19.26
N GLY A 421 3.93 -22.99 -19.31
CA GLY A 421 4.82 -23.05 -20.47
C GLY A 421 5.36 -21.68 -20.90
N ASP A 422 5.41 -21.41 -22.20
CA ASP A 422 5.88 -20.14 -22.77
C ASP A 422 4.90 -18.95 -22.60
N ALA A 423 3.85 -19.08 -21.78
CA ALA A 423 2.82 -18.04 -21.64
C ALA A 423 3.33 -16.81 -20.87
N LYS A 424 3.66 -15.75 -21.62
CA LYS A 424 4.10 -14.45 -21.10
C LYS A 424 3.13 -13.89 -20.04
N ILE A 425 3.63 -13.62 -18.82
CA ILE A 425 2.91 -12.91 -17.75
C ILE A 425 3.48 -11.48 -17.66
N PRO A 426 2.75 -10.43 -18.09
CA PRO A 426 3.29 -9.08 -18.19
C PRO A 426 3.87 -8.49 -16.90
N ALA A 427 3.26 -8.77 -15.74
CA ALA A 427 3.74 -8.32 -14.44
C ALA A 427 5.12 -8.93 -14.10
N TYR A 428 5.30 -10.24 -14.31
CA TYR A 428 6.57 -10.93 -14.06
C TYR A 428 7.71 -10.34 -14.90
N ASP A 429 7.49 -10.11 -16.19
CA ASP A 429 8.50 -9.51 -17.07
C ASP A 429 8.97 -8.12 -16.64
N MET A 430 8.12 -7.37 -15.93
CA MET A 430 8.49 -6.06 -15.37
C MET A 430 9.31 -6.18 -14.07
N ILE A 431 9.04 -7.20 -13.24
CA ILE A 431 9.58 -7.27 -11.86
C ILE A 431 10.67 -8.33 -11.63
N LYS A 432 10.94 -9.22 -12.58
CA LYS A 432 11.88 -10.35 -12.39
C LYS A 432 13.33 -9.97 -12.02
N THR A 433 13.76 -8.75 -12.37
CA THR A 433 15.04 -8.15 -11.96
C THR A 433 14.88 -6.91 -11.09
N SER A 434 13.72 -6.75 -10.45
CA SER A 434 13.45 -5.75 -9.40
C SER A 434 13.69 -6.37 -8.02
N VAL A 435 14.25 -5.58 -7.10
CA VAL A 435 14.51 -5.97 -5.71
C VAL A 435 13.81 -5.01 -4.76
N ASN A 436 13.00 -5.55 -3.85
CA ASN A 436 12.30 -4.78 -2.83
C ASN A 436 13.16 -4.67 -1.56
N ILE A 437 13.49 -3.45 -1.14
CA ILE A 437 14.39 -3.16 -0.01
C ILE A 437 13.65 -2.88 1.30
N MET A 438 12.36 -2.53 1.24
CA MET A 438 11.55 -2.18 2.42
C MET A 438 10.04 -2.17 2.14
N ARG A 439 9.22 -2.36 3.18
CA ARG A 439 7.75 -2.23 3.14
C ARG A 439 7.24 -1.07 3.99
N GLY A 440 6.05 -0.57 3.68
CA GLY A 440 5.36 0.51 4.40
C GLY A 440 5.68 1.92 3.89
N CYS A 441 4.88 2.91 4.31
CA CYS A 441 5.08 4.31 3.91
C CYS A 441 4.51 5.30 4.93
N PHE A 442 5.34 6.18 5.51
CA PHE A 442 4.89 7.29 6.37
C PHE A 442 4.39 8.52 5.61
N GLY A 443 4.28 8.43 4.27
CA GLY A 443 3.97 9.54 3.38
C GLY A 443 2.58 10.14 3.61
N GLY A 444 1.58 9.31 3.90
CA GLY A 444 0.21 9.73 4.20
C GLY A 444 -0.52 10.47 3.06
N CYS A 445 -0.19 10.16 1.80
CA CYS A 445 -0.86 10.74 0.63
C CYS A 445 -2.32 10.24 0.58
N THR A 446 -3.32 11.13 0.60
CA THR A 446 -4.72 10.76 0.89
C THR A 446 -5.40 9.87 -0.15
N PHE A 447 -4.88 9.82 -1.37
CA PHE A 447 -5.35 8.98 -2.47
C PHE A 447 -4.63 7.61 -2.54
N CYS A 448 -3.56 7.44 -1.77
CA CYS A 448 -2.79 6.21 -1.65
C CYS A 448 -3.38 5.33 -0.55
N SER A 449 -3.21 4.01 -0.66
CA SER A 449 -3.72 3.02 0.30
C SER A 449 -2.61 2.16 0.94
N ILE A 450 -1.33 2.55 0.75
CA ILE A 450 -0.16 1.82 1.28
C ILE A 450 -0.10 1.92 2.81
N THR A 451 -0.41 3.10 3.39
CA THR A 451 -0.43 3.30 4.84
C THR A 451 -1.43 2.37 5.54
N GLU A 452 -2.53 2.06 4.86
CA GLU A 452 -3.70 1.32 5.33
C GLU A 452 -3.62 -0.19 5.03
N HIS A 453 -2.61 -0.61 4.26
CA HIS A 453 -2.35 -2.00 3.85
C HIS A 453 -0.97 -2.53 4.25
N GLU A 454 0.12 -1.81 3.95
CA GLU A 454 1.49 -2.17 4.40
C GLU A 454 1.88 -1.52 5.74
N GLY A 455 1.13 -0.50 6.17
CA GLY A 455 1.40 0.24 7.40
C GLY A 455 2.25 1.50 7.21
N ARG A 456 2.27 2.33 8.25
CA ARG A 456 2.96 3.63 8.29
C ARG A 456 4.42 3.59 8.76
N ILE A 457 4.90 2.43 9.18
CA ILE A 457 6.27 2.23 9.70
C ILE A 457 7.08 1.53 8.60
N ILE A 458 8.32 1.99 8.38
CA ILE A 458 9.21 1.39 7.40
C ILE A 458 9.83 0.13 7.99
N GLN A 459 9.55 -1.03 7.37
CA GLN A 459 10.22 -2.29 7.66
C GLN A 459 11.32 -2.46 6.61
N SER A 460 12.59 -2.37 7.01
CA SER A 460 13.74 -2.41 6.09
C SER A 460 14.47 -3.73 6.20
N ARG A 461 14.89 -4.31 5.07
CA ARG A 461 15.79 -5.46 5.03
C ARG A 461 17.21 -5.10 5.48
N SER A 462 18.05 -6.10 5.73
CA SER A 462 19.49 -5.85 5.83
C SER A 462 20.07 -5.53 4.46
N GLN A 463 21.16 -4.77 4.48
CA GLN A 463 21.95 -4.53 3.28
C GLN A 463 22.45 -5.84 2.66
N ASP A 464 22.70 -6.86 3.48
CA ASP A 464 23.32 -8.10 3.03
C ASP A 464 22.31 -9.08 2.42
N SER A 465 21.06 -9.17 2.92
CA SER A 465 19.97 -9.90 2.23
C SER A 465 19.66 -9.28 0.86
N ILE A 466 19.62 -7.94 0.78
CA ILE A 466 19.40 -7.24 -0.49
C ILE A 466 20.54 -7.55 -1.49
N LEU A 467 21.80 -7.55 -1.04
CA LEU A 467 22.94 -7.91 -1.89
C LEU A 467 22.90 -9.39 -2.31
N ARG A 468 22.61 -10.32 -1.38
CA ARG A 468 22.39 -11.75 -1.68
C ARG A 468 21.30 -11.96 -2.72
N GLU A 469 20.20 -11.21 -2.67
CA GLU A 469 19.15 -11.32 -3.68
C GLU A 469 19.62 -10.83 -5.07
N ILE A 470 20.40 -9.75 -5.14
CA ILE A 470 20.97 -9.27 -6.41
C ILE A 470 21.92 -10.31 -7.01
N GLU A 471 22.70 -11.01 -6.18
CA GLU A 471 23.53 -12.14 -6.61
C GLU A 471 22.70 -13.35 -7.04
N HIS A 472 21.65 -13.71 -6.30
CA HIS A 472 20.68 -14.73 -6.73
C HIS A 472 19.98 -14.37 -8.05
N ILE A 473 19.70 -13.09 -8.32
CA ILE A 473 19.18 -12.64 -9.62
C ILE A 473 20.23 -12.87 -10.71
N ARG A 474 21.48 -12.44 -10.47
CA ARG A 474 22.60 -12.62 -11.39
C ARG A 474 22.81 -14.08 -11.79
N ASP A 475 22.72 -14.98 -10.82
CA ASP A 475 23.12 -16.38 -10.97
C ASP A 475 21.96 -17.32 -11.35
N LYS A 476 20.70 -16.96 -11.06
CA LYS A 476 19.52 -17.83 -11.26
C LYS A 476 18.50 -17.33 -12.29
N VAL A 477 18.40 -16.02 -12.57
CA VAL A 477 17.33 -15.50 -13.45
C VAL A 477 17.72 -15.68 -14.94
N PRO A 478 16.94 -16.44 -15.74
CA PRO A 478 17.28 -16.71 -17.13
C PRO A 478 17.38 -15.44 -17.98
N GLY A 479 18.50 -15.27 -18.68
CA GLY A 479 18.74 -14.12 -19.56
C GLY A 479 19.07 -12.81 -18.83
N PHE A 480 19.56 -12.86 -17.59
CA PHE A 480 20.05 -11.67 -16.89
C PHE A 480 21.19 -10.97 -17.66
N THR A 481 21.10 -9.64 -17.79
CA THR A 481 22.00 -8.82 -18.63
C THR A 481 22.94 -7.92 -17.83
N GLY A 482 23.04 -8.11 -16.51
CA GLY A 482 23.71 -7.17 -15.61
C GLY A 482 22.85 -5.94 -15.26
N HIS A 483 21.55 -5.94 -15.57
CA HIS A 483 20.62 -4.84 -15.26
C HIS A 483 19.59 -5.21 -14.20
N ILE A 484 19.69 -4.58 -13.04
CA ILE A 484 18.64 -4.54 -12.01
C ILE A 484 17.67 -3.41 -12.39
N SER A 485 16.41 -3.78 -12.66
CA SER A 485 15.40 -2.88 -13.23
C SER A 485 14.87 -1.86 -12.22
N ASP A 486 14.87 -2.22 -10.94
CA ASP A 486 14.59 -1.33 -9.82
C ASP A 486 15.24 -1.87 -8.52
N LEU A 487 15.72 -0.98 -7.66
CA LEU A 487 16.21 -1.30 -6.31
C LEU A 487 15.47 -0.40 -5.31
N GLY A 488 14.23 -0.79 -4.98
CA GLY A 488 13.21 0.14 -4.50
C GLY A 488 12.13 -0.53 -3.64
N GLY A 489 10.90 -0.04 -3.76
CA GLY A 489 9.78 -0.38 -2.87
C GLY A 489 8.71 0.72 -2.90
N PRO A 490 7.82 0.80 -1.90
CA PRO A 490 6.76 1.82 -1.83
C PRO A 490 7.22 3.27 -2.04
N THR A 491 8.46 3.58 -1.66
CA THR A 491 9.15 4.83 -1.97
C THR A 491 10.66 4.60 -1.84
N ALA A 492 11.43 4.61 -2.93
CA ALA A 492 12.84 4.19 -2.96
C ALA A 492 13.74 4.87 -1.91
N ASN A 493 13.46 6.13 -1.58
CA ASN A 493 14.26 6.93 -0.66
C ASN A 493 13.78 6.91 0.81
N MET A 494 12.91 5.97 1.22
CA MET A 494 12.50 5.78 2.62
C MET A 494 13.26 4.66 3.36
N TYR A 495 14.15 3.91 2.70
CA TYR A 495 14.92 2.82 3.33
C TYR A 495 15.66 3.28 4.60
N ARG A 496 15.42 2.56 5.71
CA ARG A 496 15.92 2.86 7.07
C ARG A 496 15.57 4.26 7.63
N LEU A 497 14.60 4.99 7.06
CA LEU A 497 14.09 6.24 7.64
C LEU A 497 13.03 5.96 8.73
N THR A 498 13.42 6.20 9.98
CA THR A 498 12.62 5.89 11.18
C THR A 498 12.20 7.14 11.96
N CYS A 499 11.35 6.96 12.98
CA CYS A 499 11.21 7.96 14.04
C CYS A 499 12.45 7.92 14.94
N LYS A 500 12.90 9.07 15.46
CA LYS A 500 14.13 9.18 16.28
C LYS A 500 14.07 8.40 17.59
N ASP A 501 12.86 8.18 18.14
CA ASP A 501 12.67 7.54 19.43
C ASP A 501 11.32 6.82 19.53
N MET A 502 11.31 5.68 20.22
CA MET A 502 10.10 4.87 20.44
C MET A 502 9.05 5.54 21.32
N PRO A 503 9.37 6.29 22.42
CA PRO A 503 8.37 7.00 23.22
C PRO A 503 7.56 8.06 22.45
N THR A 504 8.15 8.71 21.44
CA THR A 504 7.42 9.55 20.47
C THR A 504 6.55 8.69 19.56
N LEU A 505 7.13 7.65 18.96
CA LEU A 505 6.42 6.82 17.96
C LEU A 505 5.18 6.15 18.57
N SER A 506 5.31 5.58 19.77
CA SER A 506 4.22 4.93 20.49
C SER A 506 3.10 5.88 20.91
N LYS A 507 3.32 7.20 20.92
CA LYS A 507 2.29 8.22 21.24
C LYS A 507 1.78 8.97 20.00
N CYS A 508 2.28 8.65 18.80
CA CYS A 508 2.05 9.45 17.59
C CYS A 508 0.81 9.04 16.79
N ARG A 509 -0.22 9.91 16.74
CA ARG A 509 -1.41 9.78 15.85
C ARG A 509 -1.41 10.73 14.63
N ARG A 510 -0.24 11.16 14.15
CA ARG A 510 -0.12 11.94 12.90
C ARG A 510 -0.45 11.08 11.68
N LEU A 511 -1.29 11.60 10.78
CA LEU A 511 -1.59 10.98 9.48
C LEU A 511 -0.40 10.96 8.50
N SER A 512 0.58 11.85 8.68
CA SER A 512 1.82 11.89 7.88
C SER A 512 2.99 12.43 8.69
N CYS A 513 4.19 11.91 8.42
CA CYS A 513 5.45 12.40 8.95
C CYS A 513 6.09 13.51 8.08
N VAL A 514 5.50 13.82 6.92
CA VAL A 514 6.05 14.73 5.91
C VAL A 514 5.09 15.86 5.47
N HIS A 515 3.86 15.88 5.97
CA HIS A 515 2.87 16.93 5.73
C HIS A 515 2.32 17.49 7.06
N PRO A 516 2.02 18.81 7.17
CA PRO A 516 2.25 19.88 6.19
C PRO A 516 3.73 20.29 6.06
N THR A 517 4.55 19.87 7.01
CA THR A 517 6.01 19.99 7.02
C THR A 517 6.62 18.67 7.49
N ILE A 518 7.91 18.47 7.22
CA ILE A 518 8.67 17.32 7.69
C ILE A 518 8.72 17.33 9.23
N CYS A 519 8.41 16.20 9.85
CA CYS A 519 8.38 16.07 11.29
C CYS A 519 9.78 16.15 11.89
N LYS A 520 10.00 17.03 12.88
CA LYS A 520 11.28 17.17 13.60
C LYS A 520 11.78 15.89 14.30
N ASN A 521 10.90 14.90 14.50
CA ASN A 521 11.21 13.61 15.10
C ASN A 521 11.34 12.47 14.05
N LEU A 522 11.37 12.79 12.75
CA LEU A 522 11.73 11.87 11.66
C LEU A 522 13.24 11.93 11.40
N THR A 523 13.85 10.80 11.08
CA THR A 523 15.21 10.72 10.51
C THR A 523 15.15 10.91 9.00
N THR A 524 15.96 11.82 8.44
CA THR A 524 15.89 12.23 7.02
C THR A 524 17.19 12.05 6.25
N SER A 525 18.23 11.47 6.85
CA SER A 525 19.49 11.17 6.14
C SER A 525 19.36 9.86 5.38
N HIS A 526 19.69 9.90 4.10
CA HIS A 526 19.60 8.77 3.18
C HIS A 526 20.91 7.97 3.13
N LYS A 527 21.84 8.19 4.08
CA LYS A 527 23.17 7.56 4.15
C LYS A 527 23.13 6.06 3.84
N HIS A 528 22.25 5.31 4.49
CA HIS A 528 22.13 3.86 4.28
C HIS A 528 21.62 3.46 2.89
N THR A 529 20.80 4.30 2.26
CA THR A 529 20.32 4.14 0.89
C THR A 529 21.47 4.35 -0.10
N THR A 530 22.26 5.42 0.07
CA THR A 530 23.47 5.66 -0.72
C THR A 530 24.52 4.55 -0.52
N GLU A 531 24.76 4.10 0.72
CA GLU A 531 25.66 2.98 1.04
C GLU A 531 25.24 1.69 0.33
N LEU A 532 23.94 1.36 0.36
CA LEU A 532 23.37 0.22 -0.34
C LEU A 532 23.56 0.34 -1.86
N TYR A 533 23.23 1.50 -2.46
CA TYR A 533 23.38 1.77 -3.88
C TYR A 533 24.83 1.61 -4.35
N ARG A 534 25.81 2.08 -3.54
CA ARG A 534 27.24 1.94 -3.81
C ARG A 534 27.71 0.49 -3.74
N LYS A 535 27.38 -0.25 -2.67
CA LYS A 535 27.74 -1.67 -2.55
C LYS A 535 27.10 -2.51 -3.65
N ALA A 536 25.83 -2.28 -3.96
CA ALA A 536 25.13 -3.02 -5.00
C ALA A 536 25.73 -2.78 -6.40
N ARG A 537 26.16 -1.54 -6.70
CA ARG A 537 26.89 -1.22 -7.94
C ARG A 537 28.27 -1.87 -8.03
N ALA A 538 28.89 -2.20 -6.90
CA ALA A 538 30.18 -2.89 -6.85
C ALA A 538 30.09 -4.42 -7.02
N LEU A 539 28.89 -5.01 -7.07
CA LEU A 539 28.73 -6.45 -7.26
C LEU A 539 29.18 -6.90 -8.65
N LYS A 540 30.09 -7.89 -8.70
CA LYS A 540 30.59 -8.47 -9.94
C LYS A 540 29.43 -9.07 -10.75
N GLY A 541 29.36 -8.72 -12.03
CA GLY A 541 28.28 -9.13 -12.95
C GLY A 541 27.05 -8.22 -12.94
N VAL A 542 27.01 -7.20 -12.06
CA VAL A 542 26.04 -6.10 -12.15
C VAL A 542 26.70 -4.93 -12.90
N HIS A 543 26.00 -4.36 -13.87
CA HIS A 543 26.49 -3.27 -14.72
C HIS A 543 25.65 -2.01 -14.55
N THR A 544 24.33 -2.16 -14.39
CA THR A 544 23.38 -1.06 -14.20
C THR A 544 22.40 -1.42 -13.08
N ILE A 545 22.18 -0.48 -12.17
CA ILE A 545 21.07 -0.53 -11.21
C ILE A 545 20.24 0.72 -11.43
N SER A 546 18.99 0.56 -11.88
CA SER A 546 18.06 1.67 -12.02
C SER A 546 17.27 1.89 -10.74
N ILE A 547 16.85 3.13 -10.50
CA ILE A 547 15.76 3.45 -9.56
C ILE A 547 14.56 3.91 -10.40
N ALA A 548 13.58 3.02 -10.52
CA ALA A 548 12.32 3.21 -11.24
C ALA A 548 11.12 3.38 -10.29
N SER A 549 11.26 2.92 -9.04
CA SER A 549 10.38 3.24 -7.91
C SER A 549 10.23 4.75 -7.70
N GLY A 550 9.06 5.17 -7.19
CA GLY A 550 8.80 6.57 -6.85
C GLY A 550 9.66 7.05 -5.68
N LEU A 551 9.94 8.35 -5.61
CA LEU A 551 10.68 8.99 -4.52
C LEU A 551 10.00 10.27 -4.01
N ARG A 552 10.20 10.55 -2.72
CA ARG A 552 9.77 11.78 -2.05
C ARG A 552 10.84 12.86 -2.21
N TYR A 553 10.62 13.74 -3.18
CA TYR A 553 11.53 14.84 -3.51
C TYR A 553 11.65 15.87 -2.38
N ASP A 554 10.62 16.01 -1.56
CA ASP A 554 10.62 16.80 -0.32
C ASP A 554 11.61 16.28 0.73
N LEU A 555 11.80 14.95 0.81
CA LEU A 555 12.88 14.35 1.59
C LEU A 555 14.23 14.49 0.87
N ALA A 556 14.28 14.19 -0.44
CA ALA A 556 15.53 14.18 -1.19
C ALA A 556 16.23 15.56 -1.25
N VAL A 557 15.48 16.68 -1.24
CA VAL A 557 16.04 18.04 -1.14
C VAL A 557 16.79 18.29 0.19
N GLN A 558 16.52 17.52 1.24
CA GLN A 558 17.28 17.59 2.51
C GLN A 558 18.66 16.91 2.43
N ASP A 559 18.93 16.15 1.37
CA ASP A 559 20.13 15.30 1.25
C ASP A 559 20.77 15.39 -0.15
N PRO A 560 21.61 16.41 -0.39
CA PRO A 560 22.29 16.59 -1.67
C PRO A 560 23.25 15.46 -2.05
N GLU A 561 23.69 14.65 -1.08
CA GLU A 561 24.59 13.51 -1.31
C GLU A 561 23.83 12.39 -2.02
N TYR A 562 22.65 12.05 -1.52
CA TYR A 562 21.73 11.10 -2.14
C TYR A 562 21.30 11.52 -3.55
N VAL A 563 20.94 12.80 -3.76
CA VAL A 563 20.54 13.26 -5.10
C VAL A 563 21.71 13.22 -6.08
N LYS A 564 22.95 13.47 -5.63
CA LYS A 564 24.14 13.29 -6.46
C LYS A 564 24.33 11.82 -6.85
N GLU A 565 24.32 10.90 -5.88
CA GLU A 565 24.45 9.45 -6.12
C GLU A 565 23.39 8.94 -7.12
N LEU A 566 22.13 9.25 -6.85
CA LEU A 566 20.97 8.89 -7.67
C LEU A 566 21.14 9.34 -9.13
N VAL A 567 21.45 10.61 -9.35
CA VAL A 567 21.52 11.22 -10.69
C VAL A 567 22.79 10.76 -11.44
N THR A 568 23.93 10.72 -10.76
CA THR A 568 25.21 10.31 -11.36
C THR A 568 25.21 8.81 -11.74
N HIS A 569 24.61 7.92 -10.96
CA HIS A 569 24.74 6.48 -11.19
C HIS A 569 23.45 5.73 -11.58
N HIS A 570 22.29 6.12 -11.07
CA HIS A 570 21.09 5.27 -11.12
C HIS A 570 19.96 5.77 -12.03
N VAL A 571 19.93 7.07 -12.32
CA VAL A 571 19.07 7.63 -13.37
C VAL A 571 19.77 7.45 -14.74
N GLY A 572 19.05 6.82 -15.68
CA GLY A 572 19.43 6.76 -17.10
C GLY A 572 19.24 8.13 -17.77
N GLY A 573 18.21 8.27 -18.61
CA GLY A 573 17.81 9.55 -19.21
C GLY A 573 16.61 10.25 -18.55
N TYR A 574 15.73 9.50 -17.89
CA TYR A 574 14.49 10.03 -17.30
C TYR A 574 14.33 9.60 -15.85
N LEU A 575 13.99 10.56 -14.98
CA LEU A 575 13.55 10.29 -13.61
C LEU A 575 12.06 10.62 -13.49
N LYS A 576 11.25 9.63 -13.12
CA LYS A 576 9.83 9.84 -12.80
C LYS A 576 9.73 10.50 -11.43
N ILE A 577 8.97 11.58 -11.34
CA ILE A 577 8.74 12.33 -10.10
C ILE A 577 7.26 12.72 -10.03
N ALA A 578 6.65 12.60 -8.86
CA ALA A 578 5.20 12.74 -8.72
C ALA A 578 4.83 13.95 -7.86
N PRO A 579 4.72 15.16 -8.44
CA PRO A 579 4.10 16.31 -7.77
C PRO A 579 2.58 16.13 -7.60
N GLU A 580 1.94 15.31 -8.43
CA GLU A 580 0.50 15.01 -8.51
C GLU A 580 -0.41 16.18 -8.94
N HIS A 581 -0.12 17.41 -8.51
CA HIS A 581 -0.82 18.63 -8.94
C HIS A 581 0.13 19.85 -8.91
N THR A 582 -0.30 20.98 -9.46
CA THR A 582 0.43 22.26 -9.37
C THR A 582 -0.10 23.24 -8.31
N GLU A 583 -1.32 23.01 -7.80
CA GLU A 583 -2.10 24.03 -7.08
C GLU A 583 -2.16 23.71 -5.57
N ASP A 584 -1.79 24.68 -4.73
CA ASP A 584 -1.64 24.51 -3.27
C ASP A 584 -2.91 24.00 -2.56
N ASN A 585 -4.09 24.44 -3.00
CA ASN A 585 -5.39 24.01 -2.49
C ASN A 585 -5.63 22.50 -2.70
N VAL A 586 -5.24 21.97 -3.85
CA VAL A 586 -5.40 20.54 -4.18
C VAL A 586 -4.28 19.73 -3.52
N LEU A 587 -3.02 20.20 -3.59
CA LEU A 587 -1.86 19.57 -2.94
C LEU A 587 -2.07 19.41 -1.42
N ALA A 588 -2.75 20.37 -0.78
CA ALA A 588 -3.14 20.26 0.63
C ALA A 588 -4.20 19.18 0.90
N GLN A 589 -5.14 18.92 -0.02
CA GLN A 589 -6.08 17.78 0.12
C GLN A 589 -5.35 16.45 -0.12
N MET A 590 -4.34 16.44 -0.98
CA MET A 590 -3.51 15.27 -1.33
C MET A 590 -2.44 14.95 -0.27
N MET A 591 -2.23 15.84 0.71
CA MET A 591 -1.13 15.81 1.68
C MET A 591 0.28 15.78 1.03
N LYS A 592 0.41 16.46 -0.11
CA LYS A 592 1.66 16.64 -0.86
C LYS A 592 2.36 17.97 -0.47
N PRO A 593 3.67 18.12 -0.70
CA PRO A 593 4.37 19.39 -0.56
C PRO A 593 4.05 20.33 -1.73
N LYS A 594 4.29 21.64 -1.56
CA LYS A 594 4.09 22.66 -2.60
C LYS A 594 5.05 22.49 -3.78
N MET A 595 4.71 23.12 -4.91
CA MET A 595 5.58 23.15 -6.12
C MET A 595 6.95 23.80 -5.90
N THR A 596 7.15 24.60 -4.85
CA THR A 596 8.47 25.12 -4.45
C THR A 596 9.48 23.98 -4.26
N SER A 597 9.12 22.94 -3.51
CA SER A 597 9.96 21.77 -3.28
C SER A 597 10.27 20.99 -4.56
N TYR A 598 9.37 21.00 -5.56
CA TYR A 598 9.66 20.44 -6.88
C TYR A 598 10.70 21.27 -7.63
N TYR A 599 10.61 22.60 -7.62
CA TYR A 599 11.61 23.46 -8.25
C TYR A 599 12.98 23.36 -7.56
N ASP A 600 13.02 23.25 -6.24
CA ASP A 600 14.27 23.08 -5.49
C ASP A 600 14.92 21.72 -5.76
N PHE A 601 14.13 20.65 -5.86
CA PHE A 601 14.61 19.36 -6.36
C PHE A 601 15.12 19.46 -7.80
N LYS A 602 14.40 20.17 -8.69
CA LYS A 602 14.83 20.36 -10.09
C LYS A 602 16.18 21.09 -10.19
N LYS A 603 16.40 22.18 -9.42
CA LYS A 603 17.70 22.87 -9.37
C LYS A 603 18.84 21.91 -9.02
N MET A 604 18.61 21.05 -8.04
CA MET A 604 19.59 20.07 -7.56
C MET A 604 19.84 18.94 -8.58
N PHE A 605 18.76 18.42 -9.19
CA PHE A 605 18.80 17.45 -10.27
C PHE A 605 19.53 17.96 -11.51
N ASP A 606 19.19 19.17 -11.99
CA ASP A 606 19.83 19.82 -13.14
C ASP A 606 21.33 20.03 -12.89
N LYS A 607 21.69 20.48 -11.68
CA LYS A 607 23.09 20.65 -11.24
C LYS A 607 23.86 19.33 -11.32
N PHE A 608 23.38 18.28 -10.65
CA PHE A 608 24.12 17.01 -10.62
C PHE A 608 24.08 16.24 -11.95
N SER A 609 23.05 16.45 -12.78
CA SER A 609 23.03 15.95 -14.17
C SER A 609 24.16 16.58 -14.99
N LYS A 610 24.36 17.90 -14.84
CA LYS A 610 25.45 18.64 -15.49
C LYS A 610 26.82 18.25 -14.96
N GLU A 611 26.98 18.09 -13.64
CA GLU A 611 28.24 17.58 -13.03
C GLU A 611 28.58 16.16 -13.52
N ALA A 612 27.57 15.30 -13.73
CA ALA A 612 27.74 13.96 -14.28
C ALA A 612 27.90 13.91 -15.82
N GLY A 613 27.89 15.05 -16.50
CA GLY A 613 27.98 15.14 -17.96
C GLY A 613 26.77 14.58 -18.72
N LYS A 614 25.65 14.31 -18.05
CA LYS A 614 24.47 13.64 -18.61
C LYS A 614 23.41 14.62 -19.10
N LYS A 615 22.68 14.21 -20.14
CA LYS A 615 21.40 14.83 -20.53
C LYS A 615 20.26 14.03 -19.90
N GLN A 616 19.67 14.56 -18.84
CA GLN A 616 18.63 13.92 -18.05
C GLN A 616 17.43 14.85 -17.84
N TYR A 617 16.25 14.26 -17.70
CA TYR A 617 14.99 14.99 -17.62
C TYR A 617 14.08 14.44 -16.52
N LEU A 618 13.36 15.32 -15.83
CA LEU A 618 12.26 14.94 -14.95
C LEU A 618 11.01 14.67 -15.80
N ILE A 619 10.35 13.53 -15.58
CA ILE A 619 8.99 13.28 -16.07
C ILE A 619 8.03 13.49 -14.89
N PRO A 620 7.24 14.57 -14.86
CA PRO A 620 6.27 14.79 -13.80
C PRO A 620 5.04 13.91 -13.98
N TYR A 621 4.55 13.32 -12.89
CA TYR A 621 3.29 12.59 -12.81
C TYR A 621 2.21 13.46 -12.18
N PHE A 622 1.01 13.44 -12.76
CA PHE A 622 -0.13 14.29 -12.39
C PHE A 622 -1.44 13.49 -12.36
N ILE A 623 -2.32 13.89 -11.44
CA ILE A 623 -3.62 13.25 -11.18
C ILE A 623 -4.75 14.26 -11.43
N ALA A 624 -5.53 14.04 -12.48
CA ALA A 624 -6.77 14.78 -12.74
C ALA A 624 -7.92 14.31 -11.83
N ALA A 625 -8.98 15.12 -11.67
CA ALA A 625 -10.22 14.74 -11.00
C ALA A 625 -10.10 14.35 -9.50
N HIS A 626 -9.04 14.80 -8.81
CA HIS A 626 -8.92 14.60 -7.36
C HIS A 626 -9.98 15.41 -6.59
N PRO A 627 -10.52 14.92 -5.46
CA PRO A 627 -11.37 15.69 -4.56
C PRO A 627 -10.75 17.04 -4.17
N GLY A 628 -11.56 18.10 -4.25
CA GLY A 628 -11.10 19.49 -4.03
C GLY A 628 -10.63 20.21 -5.30
N THR A 629 -10.52 19.53 -6.44
CA THR A 629 -10.08 20.11 -7.73
C THR A 629 -11.23 20.73 -8.51
N ARG A 630 -11.04 21.93 -9.03
CA ARG A 630 -11.91 22.65 -9.96
C ARG A 630 -11.36 22.62 -11.38
N ASP A 631 -12.17 23.02 -12.35
CA ASP A 631 -11.72 23.08 -13.74
C ASP A 631 -10.71 24.22 -13.98
N GLU A 632 -10.76 25.31 -13.19
CA GLU A 632 -9.72 26.34 -13.20
C GLU A 632 -8.37 25.83 -12.69
N ASP A 633 -8.35 25.00 -11.64
CA ASP A 633 -7.13 24.37 -11.11
C ASP A 633 -6.44 23.52 -12.20
N MET A 634 -7.25 22.84 -13.03
CA MET A 634 -6.77 22.03 -14.15
C MET A 634 -6.33 22.86 -15.36
N VAL A 635 -6.95 24.01 -15.62
CA VAL A 635 -6.47 24.97 -16.63
C VAL A 635 -5.13 25.57 -16.21
N ASN A 636 -4.95 25.92 -14.93
CA ASN A 636 -3.66 26.39 -14.40
C ASN A 636 -2.56 25.33 -14.59
N MET A 637 -2.86 24.06 -14.27
CA MET A 637 -1.93 22.94 -14.49
C MET A 637 -1.63 22.69 -15.97
N ALA A 638 -2.61 22.82 -16.86
CA ALA A 638 -2.41 22.71 -18.32
C ALA A 638 -1.50 23.85 -18.86
N LEU A 639 -1.69 25.07 -18.37
CA LEU A 639 -0.80 26.20 -18.68
C LEU A 639 0.60 25.99 -18.10
N TRP A 640 0.74 25.39 -16.92
CA TRP A 640 2.02 25.00 -16.34
C TRP A 640 2.75 23.96 -17.21
N LEU A 641 2.04 22.92 -17.67
CA LEU A 641 2.58 21.92 -18.59
C LEU A 641 3.08 22.57 -19.88
N LYS A 642 2.27 23.42 -20.53
CA LYS A 642 2.68 24.14 -21.74
C LYS A 642 3.88 25.06 -21.50
N LYS A 643 3.90 25.82 -20.40
CA LYS A 643 5.00 26.72 -20.03
C LYS A 643 6.33 25.97 -19.78
N ASN A 644 6.26 24.74 -19.28
CA ASN A 644 7.44 23.89 -19.05
C ASN A 644 7.74 22.92 -20.20
N ASN A 645 7.03 23.04 -21.34
CA ASN A 645 7.16 22.19 -22.53
C ASN A 645 6.95 20.68 -22.25
N PHE A 646 5.99 20.34 -21.39
CA PHE A 646 5.61 18.94 -21.10
C PHE A 646 4.36 18.53 -21.88
N GLN A 647 4.48 17.50 -22.70
CA GLN A 647 3.36 16.78 -23.31
C GLN A 647 3.27 15.40 -22.65
N VAL A 648 2.24 15.19 -21.81
CA VAL A 648 2.12 13.98 -20.96
C VAL A 648 1.02 13.05 -21.48
N ASP A 649 1.40 11.89 -22.04
CA ASP A 649 0.39 10.90 -22.49
C ASP A 649 -0.04 9.93 -21.38
N GLN A 650 0.85 9.66 -20.41
CA GLN A 650 0.53 8.84 -19.23
C GLN A 650 -0.01 9.72 -18.11
N VAL A 651 -1.32 9.98 -18.14
CA VAL A 651 -2.05 10.76 -17.11
C VAL A 651 -2.95 9.84 -16.28
N GLN A 652 -3.03 10.08 -14.97
CA GLN A 652 -3.96 9.37 -14.10
C GLN A 652 -5.22 10.22 -13.90
N THR A 653 -6.41 9.62 -14.08
CA THR A 653 -7.64 10.15 -13.48
C THR A 653 -7.74 9.58 -12.06
N PHE A 654 -7.98 10.42 -11.05
CA PHE A 654 -8.19 9.96 -9.67
C PHE A 654 -9.29 8.90 -9.62
N TYR A 655 -8.97 7.78 -8.97
CA TYR A 655 -9.87 6.67 -8.73
C TYR A 655 -10.16 6.59 -7.22
N PRO A 656 -11.45 6.56 -6.80
CA PRO A 656 -11.81 6.38 -5.38
C PRO A 656 -11.50 4.96 -4.89
N SER A 657 -10.27 4.76 -4.40
CA SER A 657 -9.78 3.54 -3.76
C SER A 657 -10.49 3.27 -2.42
N PRO A 658 -10.96 2.03 -2.15
CA PRO A 658 -11.50 1.65 -0.84
C PRO A 658 -10.62 2.09 0.32
N MET A 659 -11.28 2.46 1.42
CA MET A 659 -10.71 2.99 2.66
C MET A 659 -10.03 4.37 2.59
N SER A 660 -9.44 4.80 1.48
CA SER A 660 -8.59 6.01 1.44
C SER A 660 -9.31 7.32 1.82
N LEU A 661 -8.56 8.27 2.41
CA LEU A 661 -9.07 9.58 2.83
C LEU A 661 -9.62 10.40 1.66
N ALA A 662 -9.03 10.29 0.47
CA ALA A 662 -9.55 10.92 -0.74
C ALA A 662 -10.89 10.30 -1.17
N THR A 663 -11.09 8.98 -0.99
CA THR A 663 -12.41 8.37 -1.22
C THR A 663 -13.46 8.85 -0.21
N ALA A 664 -13.07 9.09 1.03
CA ALA A 664 -13.95 9.76 2.00
C ALA A 664 -14.28 11.20 1.61
N MET A 665 -13.33 11.97 1.05
CA MET A 665 -13.63 13.28 0.44
C MET A 665 -14.58 13.15 -0.75
N TYR A 666 -14.32 12.20 -1.66
CA TYR A 666 -15.12 11.94 -2.86
C TYR A 666 -16.57 11.58 -2.52
N PHE A 667 -16.81 10.71 -1.54
CA PHE A 667 -18.16 10.38 -1.12
C PHE A 667 -18.84 11.56 -0.40
N SER A 668 -18.21 12.08 0.65
CA SER A 668 -18.83 13.03 1.61
C SER A 668 -18.93 14.48 1.16
N GLU A 669 -18.13 14.89 0.18
CA GLU A 669 -17.91 16.31 -0.15
C GLU A 669 -17.36 17.10 1.05
N ARG A 670 -16.67 16.47 2.00
CA ARG A 670 -16.04 17.10 3.18
C ARG A 670 -14.57 16.70 3.31
N ASN A 671 -13.81 17.44 4.10
CA ASN A 671 -12.39 17.17 4.35
C ASN A 671 -12.19 16.41 5.69
N PRO A 672 -11.90 15.09 5.67
CA PRO A 672 -11.67 14.29 6.88
C PRO A 672 -10.31 14.57 7.55
N LEU A 673 -9.42 15.39 6.96
CA LEU A 673 -8.15 15.81 7.59
C LEU A 673 -8.36 16.80 8.75
N LYS A 674 -9.58 17.29 8.95
CA LYS A 674 -9.97 18.23 10.00
C LYS A 674 -11.14 17.64 10.81
N LYS A 675 -11.45 18.23 11.98
CA LYS A 675 -12.69 17.92 12.70
C LYS A 675 -13.91 18.22 11.81
N LEU A 676 -14.95 17.38 11.90
CA LEU A 676 -16.12 17.43 11.03
C LEU A 676 -17.39 17.82 11.78
N SER A 677 -18.26 18.58 11.10
CA SER A 677 -19.60 18.91 11.57
C SER A 677 -20.56 19.04 10.37
N TYR A 678 -21.87 19.05 10.62
CA TYR A 678 -22.86 19.36 9.58
C TYR A 678 -22.68 20.73 8.93
N LYS A 679 -22.05 21.69 9.63
CA LYS A 679 -21.68 23.03 9.12
C LYS A 679 -20.33 23.08 8.39
N SER A 680 -19.57 21.98 8.32
CA SER A 680 -18.28 21.96 7.61
C SER A 680 -18.46 22.23 6.12
N THR A 681 -17.58 23.07 5.56
CA THR A 681 -17.59 23.52 4.16
C THR A 681 -17.57 22.34 3.17
N LYS A 682 -18.34 22.45 2.08
CA LYS A 682 -18.29 21.50 0.98
C LYS A 682 -16.98 21.59 0.19
N LEU A 683 -16.41 20.46 -0.19
CA LEU A 683 -15.38 20.35 -1.21
C LEU A 683 -16.02 20.20 -2.61
N PRO A 684 -15.47 20.81 -3.67
CA PRO A 684 -15.85 20.48 -5.04
C PRO A 684 -15.34 19.07 -5.39
N ILE A 685 -16.19 18.21 -5.94
CA ILE A 685 -15.86 16.82 -6.30
C ILE A 685 -16.13 16.60 -7.79
N PRO A 686 -15.10 16.32 -8.62
CA PRO A 686 -15.27 15.91 -10.01
C PRO A 686 -15.91 14.52 -10.15
N ARG A 687 -17.23 14.44 -9.95
CA ARG A 687 -18.06 13.23 -10.09
C ARG A 687 -18.44 12.93 -11.54
N GLY A 688 -18.91 13.95 -12.27
CA GLY A 688 -19.50 13.78 -13.60
C GLY A 688 -18.49 13.29 -14.63
N LEU A 689 -18.84 12.28 -15.43
CA LEU A 689 -17.91 11.67 -16.39
C LEU A 689 -17.32 12.68 -17.38
N ASP A 690 -18.10 13.66 -17.84
CA ASP A 690 -17.61 14.65 -18.81
C ASP A 690 -16.72 15.72 -18.18
N GLN A 691 -16.95 16.09 -16.91
CA GLN A 691 -15.97 16.90 -16.16
C GLN A 691 -14.68 16.12 -15.92
N ARG A 692 -14.77 14.84 -15.53
CA ARG A 692 -13.59 13.96 -15.36
C ARG A 692 -12.80 13.82 -16.67
N ARG A 693 -13.50 13.71 -17.81
CA ARG A 693 -12.90 13.71 -19.16
C ARG A 693 -12.27 15.06 -19.52
N LEU A 694 -12.93 16.19 -19.22
CA LEU A 694 -12.38 17.54 -19.43
C LEU A 694 -11.08 17.72 -18.64
N GLN A 695 -11.06 17.40 -17.35
CA GLN A 695 -9.87 17.51 -16.52
C GLN A 695 -8.73 16.60 -17.04
N LYS A 696 -9.05 15.39 -17.48
CA LYS A 696 -8.10 14.48 -18.14
C LYS A 696 -7.58 15.01 -19.48
N ALA A 697 -8.43 15.69 -20.26
CA ALA A 697 -8.07 16.33 -21.52
C ALA A 697 -7.21 17.58 -21.32
N LEU A 698 -7.43 18.35 -20.25
CA LEU A 698 -6.59 19.51 -19.89
C LEU A 698 -5.14 19.10 -19.59
N LEU A 699 -4.91 17.97 -18.90
CA LEU A 699 -3.55 17.40 -18.78
C LEU A 699 -2.93 17.01 -20.13
N ARG A 700 -3.77 16.63 -21.11
CA ARG A 700 -3.37 16.23 -22.46
C ARG A 700 -3.71 17.30 -23.49
N TYR A 701 -3.45 18.57 -23.17
CA TYR A 701 -3.78 19.73 -24.02
C TYR A 701 -3.21 19.63 -25.45
N HIS A 702 -2.15 18.82 -25.65
CA HIS A 702 -1.53 18.55 -26.95
C HIS A 702 -2.30 17.54 -27.82
N ASP A 703 -3.23 16.77 -27.26
CA ASP A 703 -4.02 15.77 -28.00
C ASP A 703 -5.26 16.42 -28.66
N PRO A 704 -5.36 16.44 -30.01
CA PRO A 704 -6.49 17.04 -30.70
C PRO A 704 -7.85 16.43 -30.38
N ALA A 705 -7.91 15.18 -29.92
CA ALA A 705 -9.16 14.54 -29.50
C ALA A 705 -9.80 15.23 -28.27
N GLY A 706 -9.01 15.98 -27.48
CA GLY A 706 -9.50 16.77 -26.36
C GLY A 706 -9.97 18.19 -26.73
N TRP A 707 -9.53 18.74 -27.86
CA TRP A 707 -9.67 20.17 -28.14
C TRP A 707 -11.13 20.67 -28.19
N PRO A 708 -12.12 19.99 -28.80
CA PRO A 708 -13.50 20.48 -28.80
C PRO A 708 -14.09 20.66 -27.39
N MET A 709 -13.78 19.75 -26.46
CA MET A 709 -14.22 19.79 -25.07
C MET A 709 -13.52 20.90 -24.27
N ILE A 710 -12.20 21.05 -24.45
CA ILE A 710 -11.41 22.13 -23.85
C ILE A 710 -11.88 23.50 -24.39
N ARG A 711 -12.13 23.61 -25.70
CA ARG A 711 -12.59 24.81 -26.41
C ARG A 711 -13.93 25.30 -25.89
N GLN A 712 -14.86 24.40 -25.58
CA GLN A 712 -16.13 24.75 -24.98
C GLN A 712 -15.95 25.23 -23.53
N ALA A 713 -15.27 24.43 -22.69
CA ALA A 713 -15.04 24.79 -21.29
C ALA A 713 -14.27 26.12 -21.11
N LEU A 714 -13.32 26.43 -22.00
CA LEU A 714 -12.61 27.71 -22.00
C LEU A 714 -13.52 28.90 -22.35
N LYS A 715 -14.52 28.73 -23.22
CA LYS A 715 -15.55 29.77 -23.48
C LYS A 715 -16.44 29.96 -22.26
N ASP A 716 -16.90 28.86 -21.66
CA ASP A 716 -17.80 28.89 -20.50
C ASP A 716 -17.13 29.53 -19.27
N MET A 717 -15.86 29.25 -19.04
CA MET A 717 -15.00 29.92 -18.04
C MET A 717 -14.61 31.37 -18.42
N ARG A 718 -15.08 31.92 -19.55
CA ARG A 718 -14.70 33.23 -20.11
C ARG A 718 -13.19 33.40 -20.36
N LYS A 719 -12.48 32.30 -20.56
CA LYS A 719 -11.03 32.21 -20.85
C LYS A 719 -10.75 32.04 -22.35
N SER A 720 -11.59 32.59 -23.23
CA SER A 720 -11.44 32.48 -24.70
C SER A 720 -10.11 33.03 -25.24
N HIS A 721 -9.40 33.88 -24.50
CA HIS A 721 -8.03 34.32 -24.83
C HIS A 721 -6.99 33.19 -24.79
N LEU A 722 -7.34 32.02 -24.23
CA LEU A 722 -6.55 30.79 -24.27
C LEU A 722 -6.86 29.91 -25.50
N ILE A 723 -7.59 30.45 -26.49
CA ILE A 723 -7.88 29.80 -27.77
C ILE A 723 -7.23 30.62 -28.89
N GLY A 724 -6.41 29.99 -29.71
CA GLY A 724 -5.74 30.63 -30.84
C GLY A 724 -4.33 30.11 -31.07
N ASP A 725 -3.63 30.74 -32.01
CA ASP A 725 -2.30 30.28 -32.46
C ASP A 725 -1.16 31.08 -31.81
N SER A 726 -1.48 31.87 -30.77
CA SER A 726 -0.50 32.60 -29.96
C SER A 726 0.27 31.65 -29.03
N ALA A 727 1.48 32.06 -28.63
CA ALA A 727 2.27 31.31 -27.66
C ALA A 727 1.57 31.15 -26.29
N SER A 728 0.67 32.09 -25.94
CA SER A 728 -0.10 32.10 -24.68
C SER A 728 -1.43 31.33 -24.74
N ALA A 729 -1.93 30.98 -25.93
CA ALA A 729 -3.10 30.12 -26.05
C ALA A 729 -2.81 28.72 -25.47
N LEU A 730 -3.82 28.03 -24.97
CA LEU A 730 -3.69 26.63 -24.55
C LEU A 730 -3.87 25.68 -25.76
N ILE A 731 -4.89 25.94 -26.59
CA ILE A 731 -5.22 25.15 -27.80
C ILE A 731 -5.35 26.04 -29.06
N PRO A 732 -5.11 25.51 -30.28
CA PRO A 732 -5.20 26.26 -31.53
C PRO A 732 -6.58 26.84 -31.83
N ALA A 733 -6.67 27.79 -32.77
CA ALA A 733 -7.94 28.42 -33.17
C ALA A 733 -8.95 27.41 -33.74
N THR A 734 -8.48 26.52 -34.61
CA THR A 734 -9.26 25.47 -35.29
C THR A 734 -8.90 24.08 -34.77
N ASP A 735 -9.82 23.14 -34.92
CA ASP A 735 -9.51 21.70 -34.76
C ASP A 735 -8.90 21.19 -36.08
N PRO A 736 -8.02 20.16 -36.06
CA PRO A 736 -7.40 19.68 -37.30
C PRO A 736 -8.48 19.07 -38.19
N THR A 737 -8.51 19.45 -39.47
CA THR A 737 -9.34 18.76 -40.45
C THR A 737 -8.95 17.28 -40.46
N PRO A 738 -9.89 16.34 -40.27
CA PRO A 738 -9.56 14.92 -40.29
C PRO A 738 -9.00 14.59 -41.67
N ALA A 739 -7.74 14.12 -41.70
CA ALA A 739 -7.02 13.90 -42.94
C ALA A 739 -7.82 12.93 -43.83
N ARG A 740 -8.20 13.39 -45.02
CA ARG A 740 -8.93 12.58 -46.01
C ARG A 740 -8.04 11.45 -46.51
N GLY A 741 -8.05 10.31 -45.81
CA GLY A 741 -7.59 9.05 -46.36
C GLY A 741 -8.37 8.74 -47.64
N ASN A 742 -7.68 8.33 -48.70
CA ASN A 742 -8.24 8.21 -50.04
C ASN A 742 -9.41 7.20 -50.12
N SER A 743 -10.64 7.71 -50.09
CA SER A 743 -11.85 6.95 -50.39
C SER A 743 -12.09 6.91 -51.90
N ARG A 744 -11.73 5.79 -52.56
CA ARG A 744 -12.16 5.45 -53.93
C ARG A 744 -13.16 4.29 -53.86
N GLY A 745 -14.43 4.56 -54.20
CA GLY A 745 -15.56 3.63 -54.02
C GLY A 745 -16.04 3.58 -52.56
N GLY A 746 -17.33 3.47 -52.24
CA GLY A 746 -18.50 3.12 -53.06
C GLY A 746 -18.86 1.63 -52.88
N ASN A 747 -20.03 1.23 -52.38
CA ASN A 747 -21.28 1.96 -52.12
C ASN A 747 -21.91 1.65 -50.75
N SER A 748 -22.92 2.44 -50.39
CA SER A 748 -23.80 2.25 -49.22
C SER A 748 -24.88 1.17 -49.43
N TRP A 749 -25.48 0.68 -48.34
CA TRP A 749 -26.94 0.60 -48.05
C TRP A 749 -27.29 -0.53 -47.08
N GLY A 750 -28.45 -0.42 -46.41
CA GLY A 750 -29.15 -1.56 -45.79
C GLY A 750 -29.14 -1.63 -44.26
N ASN A 751 -30.24 -2.08 -43.66
CA ASN A 751 -30.43 -2.23 -42.21
C ASN A 751 -31.44 -3.36 -41.91
N LYS A 752 -31.10 -4.28 -40.98
CA LYS A 752 -31.91 -5.41 -40.46
C LYS A 752 -32.23 -6.56 -41.47
N PRO A 753 -32.68 -7.77 -41.00
CA PRO A 753 -32.57 -8.39 -39.67
C PRO A 753 -31.88 -9.79 -39.69
N ALA A 754 -31.89 -10.49 -38.55
CA ALA A 754 -31.16 -11.73 -38.27
C ALA A 754 -31.66 -13.02 -38.97
N ALA A 755 -30.75 -13.99 -39.14
CA ALA A 755 -31.02 -15.41 -39.37
C ALA A 755 -29.99 -16.29 -38.59
N ARG A 756 -30.34 -17.56 -38.32
CA ARG A 756 -29.50 -18.53 -37.58
C ARG A 756 -28.80 -19.51 -38.53
N THR A 757 -27.54 -19.84 -38.27
CA THR A 757 -26.93 -21.14 -38.68
C THR A 757 -25.76 -21.52 -37.76
N ALA A 758 -25.43 -22.81 -37.72
CA ALA A 758 -24.43 -23.42 -36.82
C ALA A 758 -23.01 -23.44 -37.45
N PRO A 759 -21.93 -23.62 -36.65
CA PRO A 759 -20.56 -23.45 -37.13
C PRO A 759 -19.97 -24.69 -37.83
N GLN A 760 -19.10 -24.45 -38.82
CA GLN A 760 -18.16 -25.44 -39.35
C GLN A 760 -16.70 -24.96 -39.19
N LYS A 761 -15.76 -25.92 -39.29
CA LYS A 761 -14.36 -25.77 -38.86
C LYS A 761 -13.47 -25.10 -39.91
N ALA A 762 -12.66 -24.14 -39.48
CA ALA A 762 -11.32 -23.87 -40.02
C ALA A 762 -10.38 -23.63 -38.82
N ALA A 763 -9.24 -24.29 -38.63
CA ALA A 763 -8.15 -24.68 -39.54
C ALA A 763 -7.18 -23.53 -39.88
N GLY A 764 -6.15 -23.37 -39.03
CA GLY A 764 -4.81 -22.93 -39.43
C GLY A 764 -4.61 -21.51 -39.96
N ALA A 765 -4.57 -20.51 -39.07
CA ALA A 765 -3.98 -19.20 -39.37
C ALA A 765 -2.98 -18.80 -38.27
N LYS A 766 -1.70 -18.57 -38.64
CA LYS A 766 -0.67 -18.06 -37.72
C LYS A 766 -0.88 -16.55 -37.50
N VAL A 767 -1.49 -16.18 -36.38
CA VAL A 767 -1.62 -14.76 -35.98
C VAL A 767 -0.29 -14.28 -35.40
N VAL A 768 0.49 -13.54 -36.20
CA VAL A 768 1.72 -12.87 -35.76
C VAL A 768 1.35 -11.58 -35.01
N ASN A 769 1.05 -11.70 -33.72
CA ASN A 769 0.72 -10.55 -32.85
C ASN A 769 1.95 -9.65 -32.60
N LYS A 770 2.17 -8.68 -33.50
CA LYS A 770 3.25 -7.70 -33.39
C LYS A 770 2.97 -6.68 -32.28
N ALA A 771 3.47 -6.93 -31.08
CA ALA A 771 3.36 -6.04 -29.93
C ALA A 771 4.70 -5.84 -29.19
N PHE A 772 4.79 -4.76 -28.41
CA PHE A 772 5.91 -4.35 -27.54
C PHE A 772 7.27 -3.98 -28.19
N GLY A 773 7.59 -4.35 -29.43
CA GLY A 773 8.88 -4.00 -30.06
C GLY A 773 9.06 -2.51 -30.40
N ASP A 774 8.12 -1.93 -31.17
CA ASP A 774 8.35 -0.68 -31.93
C ASP A 774 8.46 0.61 -31.06
N LYS A 775 8.26 0.52 -29.73
CA LYS A 775 8.27 1.69 -28.83
C LYS A 775 9.66 2.29 -28.55
N PHE A 776 10.72 1.74 -29.13
CA PHE A 776 12.07 2.34 -29.13
C PHE A 776 12.39 3.19 -30.38
N GLU A 777 11.58 3.18 -31.44
CA GLU A 777 11.90 3.91 -32.67
C GLU A 777 11.59 5.41 -32.63
N SER A 778 10.58 5.85 -31.86
CA SER A 778 10.27 7.28 -31.69
C SER A 778 11.44 8.06 -31.09
N ALA A 779 12.14 7.46 -30.13
CA ALA A 779 13.36 8.00 -29.54
C ALA A 779 14.52 8.08 -30.55
N LYS A 780 14.59 7.21 -31.57
CA LYS A 780 15.57 7.32 -32.65
C LYS A 780 15.21 8.46 -33.61
N LYS A 781 13.95 8.60 -34.02
CA LYS A 781 13.52 9.70 -34.91
C LYS A 781 13.81 11.08 -34.32
N TYR A 782 13.45 11.31 -33.06
CA TYR A 782 13.67 12.60 -32.39
C TYR A 782 15.16 12.99 -32.32
N ASN A 783 16.06 12.02 -32.10
CA ASN A 783 17.50 12.26 -32.11
C ASN A 783 18.08 12.46 -33.52
N ALA A 784 17.46 11.87 -34.56
CA ALA A 784 17.87 12.08 -35.95
C ALA A 784 17.52 13.48 -36.46
N GLU A 785 16.33 13.99 -36.14
CA GLU A 785 15.87 15.33 -36.52
C GLU A 785 16.75 16.43 -35.89
N LEU A 786 17.17 16.26 -34.63
CA LEU A 786 18.09 17.16 -33.94
C LEU A 786 19.55 17.09 -34.44
N ALA A 787 19.93 16.06 -35.21
CA ALA A 787 21.27 15.93 -35.77
C ALA A 787 21.44 16.65 -37.13
N GLY A 788 20.35 17.08 -37.78
CA GLY A 788 20.37 17.61 -39.15
C GLY A 788 21.04 18.98 -39.35
N HIS A 789 21.34 19.73 -38.28
CA HIS A 789 21.85 21.10 -38.36
C HIS A 789 23.26 21.27 -37.75
N LYS A 790 24.32 20.98 -38.55
CA LYS A 790 25.62 21.69 -38.46
C LYS A 790 26.54 21.52 -39.67
N THR A 791 26.66 22.60 -40.45
CA THR A 791 27.87 23.15 -41.12
C THR A 791 28.86 22.23 -41.87
N ARG A 792 29.05 22.52 -43.18
CA ARG A 792 30.20 22.12 -44.02
C ARG A 792 31.56 22.52 -43.41
N GLY A 793 32.63 21.73 -43.61
CA GLY A 793 34.01 22.20 -43.36
C GLY A 793 35.17 21.20 -43.51
N LYS A 794 35.78 21.14 -44.71
CA LYS A 794 37.18 20.74 -45.07
C LYS A 794 37.80 19.38 -44.66
N THR A 795 38.55 18.82 -45.62
CA THR A 795 39.53 17.71 -45.58
C THR A 795 40.90 18.16 -45.00
N PRO A 796 41.86 17.25 -44.61
CA PRO A 796 42.66 16.43 -45.55
C PRO A 796 43.17 15.02 -45.13
N GLU A 797 43.41 14.19 -46.17
CA GLU A 797 44.44 13.14 -46.43
C GLU A 797 44.84 11.96 -45.49
N LYS A 798 44.86 10.74 -46.11
CA LYS A 798 45.86 9.63 -46.18
C LYS A 798 46.59 9.10 -44.91
N ALA A 799 47.02 7.84 -44.76
CA ALA A 799 46.84 6.48 -45.38
C ALA A 799 47.74 5.48 -44.57
N PRO A 800 47.89 4.15 -44.85
CA PRO A 800 47.14 3.13 -45.64
C PRO A 800 46.48 2.08 -44.68
N GLY A 801 46.22 0.77 -44.92
CA GLY A 801 46.11 -0.12 -46.11
C GLY A 801 46.68 -1.56 -45.90
N LYS A 802 46.12 -2.58 -46.60
CA LYS A 802 46.40 -4.07 -46.55
C LYS A 802 45.86 -4.82 -45.30
N SER A 803 45.48 -6.11 -45.33
CA SER A 803 45.09 -7.04 -46.43
C SER A 803 44.36 -8.29 -45.87
N ASN A 804 43.56 -8.99 -46.70
CA ASN A 804 42.81 -10.23 -46.37
C ASN A 804 43.40 -11.45 -47.13
N PRO A 805 43.29 -12.70 -46.63
CA PRO A 805 42.86 -13.78 -47.54
C PRO A 805 42.03 -14.96 -46.96
N HIS A 806 41.03 -15.37 -47.77
CA HIS A 806 40.59 -16.75 -48.10
C HIS A 806 39.92 -17.74 -47.12
N LYS A 807 39.08 -18.59 -47.76
CA LYS A 807 38.52 -19.89 -47.30
C LYS A 807 39.44 -21.04 -47.76
N PRO A 808 39.19 -22.28 -47.33
CA PRO A 808 38.69 -23.25 -48.32
C PRO A 808 37.46 -24.06 -47.82
N ALA A 809 37.03 -25.06 -48.59
CA ALA A 809 35.95 -25.99 -48.24
C ALA A 809 36.32 -27.43 -48.67
N GLY A 810 35.88 -28.45 -47.91
CA GLY A 810 36.14 -29.85 -48.22
C GLY A 810 35.32 -30.82 -47.37
N LYS A 811 34.76 -31.86 -48.01
CA LYS A 811 34.02 -32.98 -47.41
C LYS A 811 34.96 -34.18 -47.22
N PRO A 812 34.67 -35.15 -46.34
CA PRO A 812 34.01 -36.38 -46.84
C PRO A 812 32.93 -36.96 -45.90
N LYS A 813 32.43 -38.14 -46.28
CA LYS A 813 31.29 -38.86 -45.68
C LYS A 813 31.72 -39.78 -44.54
N ARG A 814 30.86 -39.99 -43.55
CA ARG A 814 30.05 -41.21 -43.52
C ARG A 814 28.65 -40.92 -42.97
#